data_AF-A0ABD5KNP9-F1
#
_entry.id   AF-A0ABD5KNP9-F1
#
_cell.length_a   1.000
_cell.length_b   1.000
_cell.length_c   1.000
_cell.angle_alpha   90.00
_cell.angle_beta   90.00
_cell.angle_gamma   90.00
#
_symmetry.space_group_name_H-M   'P 1'
#
loop_
_entity.id
_entity.type
_entity.pdbx_description
1 polymer ?
#
loop_
_entity_poly.entity_id
_entity_poly.type
_entity_poly.pdbx_seq_one_letter_code
_entity_poly.pdbx_strand_id
1 'polypeptide(L)'
;MNYTYKPDDMFYDVSSLNNVFIITWWLPAANAIILSYLDDSLIIQGQKSEDYISKYIYKQNPYLRSNRTEIVFENIGNTGFIREFNPNTNQNGGQLGMQSFAKRLGLTNAYTYLNANINNRDQEANGIKFDPAFYPVKQTDPDYEEHRHGYRFGYNSKNYHLTILANLLSRVHQGYFTPRFINRPVLIDPETPLMATTLRAYHNELFDDTWRSDMPKRLAYDKSTDPQQIGDYTTLGWLIRKGWLLSGRYIDVARLNEKSQDIDFKRMLGTLGLQIKESHKIDNYQQVDTLEEFADRLSCNIFDVLNLQILFEQKIYQKSFNVRGRLLIDYPQTIYGPREGRPLENREAQVDTENYLNVRRNRLTRDSTSASFVEYAIAPYKPIKDFEKVSFMYPSDSEAAKLGITPTDILEDTKNFFEQNVTSDPSDPAYQDFMQIYQFYDSIRGRNFNSSKSYQEYYPKGKESVGKQYINELMSRYNTNLFYFRVDEMGCVYRSTCFANFSIGGVHGSEINVKRCEEDHEECNREHIIQNYVESLYTSIAEALNGEFKIKIPNHLQIPKRLQGKISEDRTIKLQEFTKFGSFKGDVIWRDKMDTELFNKSSTGSWSIQSKYTYVSAGASHHHDYESFYPLLLSRLSVFVNPSYHGYKEDGAPIDPYYDMYLDRAAKKEESKDQSLPEEDRNDADIEQNSRKLLINAASGMGDAKFENNIRANNAVISMRIIGQLFAWRIGQAQTLAGARVPSTNTDGLYTMDISAEESDRILKEVSKDMYIKIDTKRLDRLVSKDSNNRLESHNGIITSAKGGTINSWEGPQLTQNLDHPAIIDYVLAKYLANIEFPNPVNDSFKRSYMDNILRDFINEHVSKGTPHVVLKFFQWIISSSSETHRYVYAKSFQKETGEINLLKLPLHNRVFMIKDLGREASQELRLATRTRINSASWDKRYKEYQKGDRSYSTIWDHDEDALQILFENGFDLKGHNRNQASMYYKDEAKTQKIKSMPDNQQVAIFNNSIVDLSNDWAVAIIQAIDLNAYVDMVEKTFQLWSNQ
;
A
#
# COMPACT_ATOMS: atom_id res chain seq x y z
N MET A 1 11.28 -21.55 6.42
CA MET A 1 12.57 -21.57 7.14
C MET A 1 12.79 -20.25 7.84
N ASN A 2 13.27 -20.29 9.09
CA ASN A 2 13.66 -19.09 9.84
C ASN A 2 15.15 -18.82 9.63
N TYR A 3 15.51 -17.55 9.46
CA TYR A 3 16.89 -17.13 9.34
C TYR A 3 17.68 -17.43 10.63
N THR A 4 18.88 -17.98 10.49
CA THR A 4 19.77 -18.26 11.63
C THR A 4 20.78 -17.14 11.76
N TYR A 5 20.71 -16.41 12.87
CA TYR A 5 21.58 -15.28 13.14
C TYR A 5 23.05 -15.69 13.28
N LYS A 6 23.92 -15.01 12.54
CA LYS A 6 25.37 -15.13 12.59
C LYS A 6 25.96 -14.15 13.61
N PRO A 7 27.19 -14.36 14.09
CA PRO A 7 27.82 -13.51 15.11
C PRO A 7 27.87 -12.01 14.79
N ASP A 8 28.07 -11.63 13.52
CA ASP A 8 28.16 -10.24 13.05
C ASP A 8 26.81 -9.69 12.51
N ASP A 9 25.71 -10.44 12.65
CA ASP A 9 24.39 -9.92 12.32
C ASP A 9 23.93 -8.91 13.37
N MET A 10 23.39 -7.78 12.90
CA MET A 10 22.95 -6.72 13.80
C MET A 10 21.68 -6.02 13.33
N PHE A 11 20.82 -5.70 14.30
CA PHE A 11 19.70 -4.79 14.14
C PHE A 11 20.08 -3.41 14.66
N TYR A 12 19.68 -2.35 13.98
CA TYR A 12 20.06 -1.00 14.39
C TYR A 12 18.99 0.06 14.17
N ASP A 13 19.06 1.09 15.00
CA ASP A 13 18.20 2.27 14.98
C ASP A 13 19.03 3.53 15.27
N VAL A 14 18.61 4.67 14.72
CA VAL A 14 19.32 5.95 14.83
C VAL A 14 18.40 7.05 15.36
N SER A 15 18.81 7.68 16.46
CA SER A 15 18.11 8.81 17.07
C SER A 15 18.97 10.06 17.05
N SER A 16 18.40 11.18 16.60
CA SER A 16 19.07 12.49 16.53
C SER A 16 18.28 13.54 17.31
N LEU A 17 18.82 13.96 18.45
CA LEU A 17 18.30 15.00 19.35
C LEU A 17 19.21 16.24 19.31
N ASN A 18 18.84 17.32 20.01
CA ASN A 18 19.57 18.59 19.92
C ASN A 18 21.02 18.49 20.40
N ASN A 19 21.29 17.78 21.50
CA ASN A 19 22.61 17.67 22.13
C ASN A 19 23.09 16.22 22.25
N VAL A 20 22.31 15.26 21.73
CA VAL A 20 22.61 13.83 21.81
C VAL A 20 22.33 13.16 20.46
N PHE A 21 23.26 12.33 20.01
CA PHE A 21 23.08 11.45 18.85
C PHE A 21 23.32 10.00 19.28
N ILE A 22 22.39 9.10 18.99
CA ILE A 22 22.40 7.71 19.48
C ILE A 22 22.28 6.77 18.31
N ILE A 23 23.11 5.74 18.29
CA ILE A 23 22.92 4.55 17.47
C ILE A 23 22.90 3.34 18.38
N THR A 24 21.81 2.60 18.33
CA THR A 24 21.67 1.36 19.09
C THR A 24 21.90 0.19 18.16
N TRP A 25 22.73 -0.76 18.58
CA TRP A 25 23.01 -1.99 17.87
C TRP A 25 22.62 -3.18 18.72
N TRP A 26 21.83 -4.09 18.18
CA TRP A 26 21.50 -5.36 18.81
C TRP A 26 22.11 -6.50 18.01
N LEU A 27 22.93 -7.33 18.66
CA LEU A 27 23.60 -8.49 18.08
C LEU A 27 22.98 -9.76 18.69
N PRO A 28 22.01 -10.41 18.00
CA PRO A 28 21.26 -11.51 18.58
C PRO A 28 22.14 -12.71 18.97
N ALA A 29 23.07 -13.10 18.10
CA ALA A 29 23.95 -14.25 18.32
C ALA A 29 24.99 -14.02 19.42
N ALA A 30 25.47 -12.77 19.56
CA ALA A 30 26.38 -12.39 20.64
C ALA A 30 25.64 -12.05 21.95
N ASN A 31 24.31 -11.92 21.91
CA ASN A 31 23.47 -11.46 23.01
C ASN A 31 24.02 -10.17 23.65
N ALA A 32 24.32 -9.19 22.80
CA ALA A 32 24.94 -7.93 23.20
C ALA A 32 24.27 -6.73 22.54
N ILE A 33 24.15 -5.64 23.30
CA ILE A 33 23.71 -4.34 22.85
C ILE A 33 24.90 -3.39 22.88
N ILE A 34 25.16 -2.71 21.77
CA ILE A 34 26.15 -1.63 21.71
C ILE A 34 25.41 -0.31 21.56
N LEU A 35 25.74 0.65 22.41
CA LEU A 35 25.16 1.98 22.45
C LEU A 35 26.22 2.98 22.01
N SER A 36 26.23 3.33 20.73
CA SER A 36 27.13 4.34 20.18
C SER A 36 26.53 5.73 20.37
N TYR A 37 27.24 6.67 20.96
CA TYR A 37 26.67 7.99 21.24
C TYR A 37 27.63 9.18 21.09
N LEU A 38 27.06 10.33 20.73
CA LEU A 38 27.63 11.68 20.95
C LEU A 38 26.79 12.37 22.02
N ASP A 39 27.46 13.02 22.94
CA ASP A 39 26.86 13.71 24.09
C ASP A 39 27.53 15.08 24.24
N ASP A 40 26.95 16.09 23.60
CA ASP A 40 27.48 17.46 23.57
C ASP A 40 27.44 18.10 24.97
N SER A 41 26.61 17.58 25.88
CA SER A 41 26.40 18.12 27.23
C SER A 41 27.14 17.35 28.32
N LEU A 42 27.90 16.30 27.97
CA LEU A 42 28.68 15.49 28.91
C LEU A 42 27.84 14.95 30.09
N ILE A 43 26.62 14.50 29.78
CA ILE A 43 25.69 13.84 30.70
C ILE A 43 26.29 12.52 31.22
N ILE A 44 26.97 11.75 30.36
CA ILE A 44 27.70 10.54 30.73
C ILE A 44 29.11 10.93 31.21
N GLN A 45 29.32 10.88 32.52
CA GLN A 45 30.57 11.32 33.17
C GLN A 45 31.53 10.17 33.53
N GLY A 46 31.24 8.95 33.05
CA GLY A 46 32.06 7.74 33.25
C GLY A 46 31.24 6.56 33.78
N GLN A 47 31.94 5.55 34.33
CA GLN A 47 31.36 4.24 34.68
C GLN A 47 30.12 4.31 35.58
N LYS A 48 30.05 5.24 36.54
CA LYS A 48 28.88 5.38 37.42
C LYS A 48 27.61 5.76 36.64
N SER A 49 27.74 6.60 35.62
CA SER A 49 26.62 6.97 34.73
C SER A 49 26.18 5.76 33.91
N GLU A 50 27.13 5.00 33.36
CA GLU A 50 26.87 3.77 32.58
C GLU A 50 26.20 2.68 33.42
N ASP A 51 26.64 2.49 34.67
CA ASP A 51 26.05 1.53 35.61
C ASP A 51 24.61 1.92 35.97
N TYR A 52 24.34 3.22 36.15
CA TYR A 52 22.99 3.73 36.39
C TYR A 52 22.09 3.47 35.18
N ILE A 53 22.55 3.83 33.98
CA ILE A 53 21.79 3.62 32.74
C ILE A 53 21.50 2.13 32.54
N SER A 54 22.50 1.26 32.74
CA SER A 54 22.33 -0.19 32.61
C SER A 54 21.28 -0.72 33.58
N LYS A 55 21.33 -0.31 34.86
CA LYS A 55 20.31 -0.67 35.87
C LYS A 55 18.93 -0.17 35.48
N TYR A 56 18.83 1.04 34.93
CA TYR A 56 17.58 1.60 34.43
C TYR A 56 17.03 0.76 33.27
N ILE A 57 17.85 0.44 32.27
CA ILE A 57 17.46 -0.39 31.12
C ILE A 57 17.00 -1.78 31.58
N TYR A 58 17.73 -2.45 32.48
CA TYR A 58 17.32 -3.75 33.03
C TYR A 58 16.04 -3.69 33.86
N LYS A 59 15.75 -2.54 34.49
CA LYS A 59 14.48 -2.33 35.19
C LYS A 59 13.32 -2.19 34.20
N GLN A 60 13.53 -1.45 33.11
CA GLN A 60 12.52 -1.24 32.07
C GLN A 60 12.32 -2.47 31.18
N ASN A 61 13.35 -3.31 31.02
CA ASN A 61 13.31 -4.55 30.25
C ASN A 61 13.97 -5.70 31.05
N PRO A 62 13.21 -6.34 31.95
CA PRO A 62 13.72 -7.43 32.80
C PRO A 62 14.25 -8.64 32.00
N TYR A 63 13.79 -8.84 30.76
CA TYR A 63 14.22 -9.94 29.90
C TYR A 63 15.72 -9.85 29.55
N LEU A 64 16.24 -8.64 29.33
CA LEU A 64 17.67 -8.43 29.10
C LEU A 64 18.51 -8.88 30.29
N ARG A 65 18.00 -8.64 31.52
CA ARG A 65 18.67 -9.06 32.74
C ARG A 65 18.64 -10.57 32.92
N SER A 66 17.48 -11.22 32.69
CA SER A 66 17.37 -12.68 32.80
C SER A 66 18.25 -13.40 31.80
N ASN A 67 18.41 -12.84 30.60
CA ASN A 67 19.24 -13.39 29.55
C ASN A 67 20.72 -13.02 29.66
N ARG A 68 21.11 -12.23 30.68
CA ARG A 68 22.49 -11.74 30.85
C ARG A 68 23.01 -11.03 29.60
N THR A 69 22.13 -10.27 28.93
CA THR A 69 22.51 -9.49 27.75
C THR A 69 23.57 -8.46 28.12
N GLU A 70 24.68 -8.40 27.39
CA GLU A 70 25.74 -7.40 27.63
C GLU A 70 25.29 -6.02 27.11
N ILE A 71 25.50 -4.96 27.87
CA ILE A 71 25.30 -3.56 27.41
C ILE A 71 26.67 -2.89 27.36
N VAL A 72 27.07 -2.48 26.15
CA VAL A 72 28.37 -1.88 25.87
C VAL A 72 28.18 -0.43 25.44
N PHE A 73 28.86 0.50 26.10
CA PHE A 73 28.85 1.92 25.77
C PHE A 73 30.01 2.25 24.82
N GLU A 74 29.73 2.96 23.73
CA GLU A 74 30.69 3.36 22.71
C GLU A 74 30.59 4.88 22.48
N ASN A 75 31.45 5.66 23.15
CA ASN A 75 31.49 7.10 22.96
C ASN A 75 32.22 7.44 21.65
N ILE A 76 31.47 7.86 20.63
CA ILE A 76 32.03 8.16 19.31
C ILE A 76 32.57 9.60 19.21
N GLY A 77 32.59 10.37 20.30
CA GLY A 77 33.31 11.65 20.40
C GLY A 77 34.82 11.50 20.52
N ASN A 78 35.33 10.29 20.73
CA ASN A 78 36.76 9.96 20.71
C ASN A 78 37.07 8.88 19.66
N THR A 79 38.33 8.74 19.25
CA THR A 79 38.72 7.73 18.25
C THR A 79 38.51 6.30 18.73
N GLY A 80 38.70 6.03 20.03
CA GLY A 80 38.63 4.69 20.62
C GLY A 80 39.57 3.68 19.95
N PHE A 81 39.25 2.40 20.08
CA PHE A 81 40.04 1.28 19.55
C PHE A 81 39.17 0.20 18.90
N ILE A 82 39.79 -0.60 18.03
CA ILE A 82 39.22 -1.82 17.47
C ILE A 82 39.68 -3.01 18.33
N ARG A 83 38.73 -3.74 18.95
CA ARG A 83 39.00 -4.86 19.89
C ARG A 83 39.96 -5.92 19.34
N GLU A 84 39.84 -6.28 18.07
CA GLU A 84 40.72 -7.28 17.42
C GLU A 84 42.21 -6.91 17.41
N PHE A 85 42.51 -5.60 17.49
CA PHE A 85 43.87 -5.08 17.47
C PHE A 85 44.36 -4.62 18.86
N ASN A 86 43.51 -4.73 19.91
CA ASN A 86 43.89 -4.49 21.31
C ASN A 86 43.05 -5.39 22.26
N PRO A 87 43.52 -6.62 22.56
CA PRO A 87 42.74 -7.61 23.32
C PRO A 87 42.68 -7.35 24.83
N ASN A 88 43.44 -6.39 25.38
CA ASN A 88 43.49 -6.12 26.82
C ASN A 88 42.51 -5.00 27.22
N THR A 89 41.29 -5.38 27.61
CA THR A 89 40.21 -4.47 28.04
C THR A 89 40.55 -3.63 29.28
N ASN A 90 41.53 -4.04 30.09
CA ASN A 90 41.83 -3.45 31.39
C ASN A 90 42.97 -2.41 31.38
N GLN A 91 43.55 -2.09 30.22
CA GLN A 91 44.50 -0.98 30.09
C GLN A 91 43.76 0.33 29.76
N ASN A 92 44.27 1.47 30.24
CA ASN A 92 43.82 2.80 29.81
C ASN A 92 43.90 2.87 28.27
N GLY A 93 42.76 2.77 27.59
CA GLY A 93 42.70 2.62 26.13
C GLY A 93 42.05 1.32 25.60
N GLY A 94 41.21 0.63 26.37
CA GLY A 94 40.40 -0.52 25.88
C GLY A 94 38.98 -0.19 25.41
N GLN A 95 38.59 1.10 25.37
CA GLN A 95 37.21 1.53 25.13
C GLN A 95 36.89 1.65 23.63
N LEU A 96 35.70 1.20 23.24
CA LEU A 96 35.15 1.37 21.89
C LEU A 96 34.91 2.86 21.59
N GLY A 97 35.07 3.28 20.34
CA GLY A 97 34.85 4.66 19.89
C GLY A 97 34.65 4.78 18.38
N MET A 98 35.01 5.92 17.79
CA MET A 98 34.77 6.20 16.36
C MET A 98 35.42 5.16 15.41
N GLN A 99 36.59 4.61 15.73
CA GLN A 99 37.24 3.59 14.89
C GLN A 99 36.49 2.25 14.91
N SER A 100 36.05 1.75 16.07
CA SER A 100 35.24 0.52 16.11
C SER A 100 33.88 0.70 15.45
N PHE A 101 33.27 1.88 15.62
CA PHE A 101 32.03 2.25 14.94
C PHE A 101 32.22 2.29 13.40
N ALA A 102 33.24 2.99 12.91
CA ALA A 102 33.57 3.08 11.49
C ALA A 102 33.90 1.70 10.89
N LYS A 103 34.57 0.81 11.64
CA LYS A 103 34.82 -0.57 11.21
C LYS A 103 33.54 -1.38 11.07
N ARG A 104 32.62 -1.26 12.04
CA ARG A 104 31.34 -2.01 12.06
C ARG A 104 30.50 -1.72 10.81
N LEU A 105 30.54 -0.46 10.34
CA LEU A 105 29.87 0.01 9.13
C LEU A 105 30.71 -0.23 7.86
N GLY A 106 31.98 0.11 7.94
CA GLY A 106 32.95 0.14 6.86
C GLY A 106 33.04 1.49 6.15
N LEU A 107 34.18 1.74 5.51
CA LEU A 107 34.53 2.96 4.80
C LEU A 107 34.93 2.62 3.36
N THR A 108 34.53 3.48 2.42
CA THR A 108 34.93 3.37 1.02
C THR A 108 35.25 4.74 0.44
N ASN A 109 36.08 4.76 -0.60
CA ASN A 109 36.43 5.94 -1.38
C ASN A 109 36.07 5.71 -2.86
N ALA A 110 36.49 6.62 -3.74
CA ALA A 110 36.16 6.57 -5.17
C ALA A 110 36.71 5.32 -5.89
N TYR A 111 37.75 4.67 -5.34
CA TYR A 111 38.29 3.41 -5.85
C TYR A 111 37.60 2.20 -5.23
N THR A 112 37.37 2.21 -3.90
CA THR A 112 37.01 1.00 -3.15
C THR A 112 35.50 0.69 -3.12
N TYR A 113 34.62 1.65 -3.47
CA TYR A 113 33.17 1.50 -3.25
C TYR A 113 32.49 0.39 -4.08
N LEU A 114 33.03 -0.03 -5.23
CA LEU A 114 32.39 -1.00 -6.13
C LEU A 114 33.29 -2.18 -6.52
N ASN A 115 34.16 -2.03 -7.52
CA ASN A 115 34.92 -3.15 -8.13
C ASN A 115 36.41 -3.09 -7.73
N ALA A 116 36.66 -2.99 -6.42
CA ALA A 116 38.00 -2.90 -5.89
C ALA A 116 38.68 -4.27 -5.90
N ASN A 117 39.91 -4.35 -6.38
CA ASN A 117 40.72 -5.55 -6.15
C ASN A 117 40.97 -5.72 -4.64
N ILE A 118 40.83 -6.95 -4.14
CA ILE A 118 41.04 -7.31 -2.73
C ILE A 118 42.41 -6.86 -2.21
N ASN A 119 43.45 -6.91 -3.05
CA ASN A 119 44.82 -6.50 -2.70
C ASN A 119 45.01 -4.98 -2.68
N ASN A 120 44.04 -4.22 -3.19
CA ASN A 120 44.11 -2.76 -3.33
C ASN A 120 43.01 -2.07 -2.50
N ARG A 121 42.60 -2.67 -1.37
CA ARG A 121 41.56 -2.12 -0.48
C ARG A 121 42.00 -0.87 0.30
N ASP A 122 43.30 -0.59 0.35
CA ASP A 122 43.90 0.62 0.90
C ASP A 122 44.32 1.63 -0.17
N GLN A 123 43.93 1.42 -1.43
CA GLN A 123 44.30 2.32 -2.52
C GLN A 123 43.71 3.71 -2.26
N GLU A 124 44.59 4.72 -2.35
CA GLU A 124 44.19 6.12 -2.24
C GLU A 124 43.39 6.55 -3.47
N ALA A 125 42.31 7.30 -3.25
CA ALA A 125 41.55 7.95 -4.30
C ALA A 125 41.06 9.31 -3.81
N ASN A 126 41.23 10.35 -4.62
CA ASN A 126 40.88 11.75 -4.30
C ASN A 126 41.46 12.23 -2.95
N GLY A 127 42.72 11.87 -2.65
CA GLY A 127 43.39 12.26 -1.41
C GLY A 127 42.96 11.47 -0.17
N ILE A 128 42.13 10.44 -0.33
CA ILE A 128 41.57 9.65 0.78
C ILE A 128 42.08 8.22 0.71
N LYS A 129 42.77 7.80 1.77
CA LYS A 129 43.27 6.43 1.98
C LYS A 129 42.77 5.90 3.32
N PHE A 130 42.23 4.68 3.32
CA PHE A 130 41.80 3.97 4.52
C PHE A 130 42.65 2.73 4.76
N ASP A 131 42.79 2.34 6.02
CA ASP A 131 43.33 1.03 6.38
C ASP A 131 42.36 -0.07 5.89
N PRO A 132 42.86 -1.19 5.32
CA PRO A 132 42.03 -2.30 4.87
C PRO A 132 41.05 -2.83 5.92
N ALA A 133 41.35 -2.68 7.22
CA ALA A 133 40.48 -3.10 8.31
C ALA A 133 39.11 -2.43 8.30
N PHE A 134 38.97 -1.25 7.68
CA PHE A 134 37.70 -0.53 7.56
C PHE A 134 36.94 -0.88 6.28
N TYR A 135 37.48 -1.70 5.38
CA TYR A 135 36.79 -2.00 4.12
C TYR A 135 35.52 -2.83 4.37
N PRO A 136 34.35 -2.44 3.85
CA PRO A 136 33.13 -3.22 3.98
C PRO A 136 33.18 -4.42 3.02
N VAL A 137 33.64 -5.57 3.51
CA VAL A 137 33.67 -6.83 2.75
C VAL A 137 32.33 -7.05 2.06
N LYS A 138 32.36 -7.18 0.73
CA LYS A 138 31.15 -7.33 -0.10
C LYS A 138 30.82 -8.80 -0.23
N GLN A 139 29.53 -9.14 -0.37
CA GLN A 139 29.10 -10.53 -0.62
C GLN A 139 29.70 -11.17 -1.87
N THR A 140 30.17 -10.34 -2.80
CA THR A 140 30.82 -10.77 -4.04
C THR A 140 32.32 -10.97 -3.87
N ASP A 141 32.92 -10.47 -2.79
CA ASP A 141 34.37 -10.54 -2.62
C ASP A 141 34.82 -11.99 -2.35
N PRO A 142 35.99 -12.43 -2.85
CA PRO A 142 36.46 -13.81 -2.69
C PRO A 142 36.66 -14.25 -1.24
N ASP A 143 36.91 -13.31 -0.33
CA ASP A 143 37.10 -13.56 1.11
C ASP A 143 35.83 -13.32 1.94
N TYR A 144 34.66 -13.20 1.28
CA TYR A 144 33.39 -13.11 1.97
C TYR A 144 33.03 -14.42 2.67
N GLU A 145 33.08 -14.41 4.00
CA GLU A 145 32.53 -15.46 4.84
C GLU A 145 31.25 -15.00 5.56
N GLU A 146 30.12 -15.69 5.35
CA GLU A 146 28.82 -15.32 5.96
C GLU A 146 28.87 -15.29 7.50
N HIS A 147 29.62 -16.21 8.12
CA HIS A 147 29.77 -16.26 9.58
C HIS A 147 30.58 -15.10 10.19
N ARG A 148 31.38 -14.40 9.37
CA ARG A 148 32.21 -13.26 9.79
C ARG A 148 31.66 -11.93 9.32
N HIS A 149 30.92 -11.92 8.22
CA HIS A 149 30.43 -10.73 7.54
C HIS A 149 28.89 -10.76 7.47
N GLY A 150 28.26 -10.45 8.59
CA GLY A 150 26.82 -10.53 8.77
C GLY A 150 26.04 -9.42 8.05
N TYR A 151 24.73 -9.44 8.22
CA TYR A 151 23.80 -8.43 7.72
C TYR A 151 23.57 -7.31 8.75
N ARG A 152 23.24 -6.13 8.24
CA ARG A 152 22.83 -4.95 9.01
C ARG A 152 21.37 -4.69 8.69
N PHE A 153 20.49 -4.94 9.65
CA PHE A 153 19.04 -4.80 9.51
C PHE A 153 18.59 -3.48 10.14
N GLY A 154 17.96 -2.62 9.33
CA GLY A 154 17.32 -1.40 9.82
C GLY A 154 15.92 -1.25 9.23
N TYR A 155 15.08 -0.43 9.86
CA TYR A 155 13.73 -0.13 9.35
C TYR A 155 13.72 1.23 8.66
N ASN A 156 13.24 1.30 7.41
CA ASN A 156 13.29 2.51 6.57
C ASN A 156 14.71 3.12 6.50
N SER A 157 15.71 2.26 6.59
CA SER A 157 17.09 2.65 6.85
C SER A 157 17.80 3.15 5.61
N LYS A 158 17.39 2.68 4.41
CA LYS A 158 18.03 3.08 3.15
C LYS A 158 17.79 4.55 2.83
N ASN A 159 16.65 5.11 3.24
CA ASN A 159 16.33 6.52 3.03
C ASN A 159 17.02 7.40 4.08
N TYR A 160 16.75 7.14 5.37
CA TYR A 160 17.18 8.03 6.46
C TYR A 160 18.47 7.57 7.17
N HIS A 161 18.49 6.40 7.82
CA HIS A 161 19.63 6.00 8.68
C HIS A 161 20.97 5.97 7.95
N LEU A 162 21.06 5.30 6.79
CA LEU A 162 22.30 5.22 6.03
C LEU A 162 22.76 6.59 5.52
N THR A 163 21.84 7.53 5.34
CA THR A 163 22.16 8.87 4.86
C THR A 163 22.83 9.69 5.96
N ILE A 164 22.23 9.73 7.16
CA ILE A 164 22.80 10.50 8.27
C ILE A 164 24.10 9.88 8.80
N LEU A 165 24.21 8.54 8.81
CA LEU A 165 25.43 7.84 9.21
C LEU A 165 26.59 8.07 8.22
N ALA A 166 26.31 8.13 6.93
CA ALA A 166 27.34 8.44 5.94
C ALA A 166 27.79 9.90 6.02
N ASN A 167 26.86 10.84 6.26
CA ASN A 167 27.20 12.23 6.53
C ASN A 167 28.09 12.36 7.78
N LEU A 168 27.77 11.64 8.87
CA LEU A 168 28.58 11.60 10.09
C LEU A 168 30.03 11.17 9.78
N LEU A 169 30.24 10.02 9.14
CA LEU A 169 31.58 9.51 8.85
C LEU A 169 32.35 10.37 7.84
N SER A 170 31.66 11.04 6.92
CA SER A 170 32.29 11.95 5.96
C SER A 170 32.86 13.23 6.60
N ARG A 171 32.36 13.60 7.78
CA ARG A 171 32.79 14.81 8.53
C ARG A 171 33.97 14.54 9.47
N VAL A 172 34.25 13.28 9.79
CA VAL A 172 35.40 12.91 10.63
C VAL A 172 36.68 13.08 9.83
N HIS A 173 37.77 13.58 10.44
CA HIS A 173 39.04 13.73 9.72
C HIS A 173 39.58 12.35 9.28
N GLN A 174 39.73 12.16 7.97
CA GLN A 174 39.99 10.84 7.37
C GLN A 174 41.32 10.21 7.80
N GLY A 175 42.28 11.03 8.23
CA GLY A 175 43.55 10.58 8.82
C GLY A 175 43.39 9.62 10.00
N TYR A 176 42.30 9.70 10.77
CA TYR A 176 42.05 8.79 11.90
C TYR A 176 41.83 7.34 11.50
N PHE A 177 41.55 7.07 10.22
CA PHE A 177 41.29 5.73 9.69
C PHE A 177 42.47 5.18 8.86
N THR A 178 43.65 5.78 9.03
CA THR A 178 44.89 5.35 8.38
C THR A 178 45.73 4.47 9.32
N PRO A 179 46.67 3.66 8.81
CA PRO A 179 47.58 2.86 9.64
C PRO A 179 48.37 3.68 10.68
N ARG A 180 48.54 4.99 10.45
CA ARG A 180 49.25 5.89 11.38
C ARG A 180 48.51 6.12 12.70
N PHE A 181 47.17 6.09 12.67
CA PHE A 181 46.31 6.48 13.80
C PHE A 181 45.41 5.35 14.29
N ILE A 182 45.39 4.20 13.62
CA ILE A 182 44.65 3.03 14.08
C ILE A 182 45.06 2.67 15.52
N ASN A 183 44.08 2.43 16.39
CA ASN A 183 44.28 2.12 17.81
C ASN A 183 45.14 3.15 18.56
N ARG A 184 45.00 4.44 18.22
CA ARG A 184 45.57 5.53 19.00
C ARG A 184 44.43 6.40 19.55
N PRO A 185 44.32 6.54 20.89
CA PRO A 185 43.30 7.39 21.47
C PRO A 185 43.70 8.84 21.26
N VAL A 186 42.97 9.52 20.39
CA VAL A 186 43.11 10.95 20.14
C VAL A 186 41.72 11.55 20.24
N LEU A 187 41.61 12.73 20.83
CA LEU A 187 40.37 13.49 20.72
C LEU A 187 40.18 13.87 19.26
N ILE A 188 38.95 13.73 18.75
CA ILE A 188 38.61 14.23 17.43
C ILE A 188 38.88 15.74 17.43
N ASP A 189 39.50 16.23 16.37
CA ASP A 189 40.05 17.57 16.22
C ASP A 189 39.17 18.66 16.87
N PRO A 190 39.69 19.39 17.89
CA PRO A 190 38.94 20.42 18.56
C PRO A 190 38.62 21.64 17.67
N GLU A 191 39.31 21.83 16.54
CA GLU A 191 39.00 22.91 15.59
C GLU A 191 37.75 22.60 14.74
N THR A 192 37.38 21.32 14.59
CA THR A 192 36.18 20.87 13.86
C THR A 192 35.41 19.77 14.62
N PRO A 193 34.90 20.05 15.83
CA PRO A 193 34.33 19.03 16.70
C PRO A 193 33.09 18.38 16.09
N LEU A 194 33.01 17.04 16.15
CA LEU A 194 31.82 16.30 15.76
C LEU A 194 30.76 16.43 16.87
N MET A 195 29.74 17.25 16.61
CA MET A 195 28.67 17.54 17.58
C MET A 195 27.32 16.97 17.15
N ALA A 196 26.55 16.48 18.12
CA ALA A 196 25.17 16.03 17.92
C ALA A 196 24.27 17.15 17.36
N THR A 197 24.45 18.39 17.83
CA THR A 197 23.77 19.59 17.30
C THR A 197 23.90 19.74 15.79
N THR A 198 25.07 19.42 15.24
CA THR A 198 25.33 19.57 13.81
C THR A 198 24.66 18.45 13.00
N LEU A 199 24.61 17.23 13.54
CA LEU A 199 23.86 16.13 12.94
C LEU A 199 22.35 16.38 13.00
N ARG A 200 21.86 17.01 14.08
CA ARG A 200 20.46 17.43 14.20
C ARG A 200 20.08 18.46 13.15
N ALA A 201 20.95 19.42 12.87
CA ALA A 201 20.73 20.39 11.79
C ALA A 201 20.60 19.66 10.43
N TYR A 202 21.48 18.69 10.15
CA TYR A 202 21.39 17.89 8.92
C TYR A 202 20.13 17.00 8.90
N HIS A 203 19.75 16.40 10.03
CA HIS A 203 18.47 15.69 10.17
C HIS A 203 17.31 16.59 9.74
N ASN A 204 17.21 17.80 10.26
CA ASN A 204 16.12 18.72 9.92
C ASN A 204 16.08 19.01 8.41
N GLU A 205 17.26 19.24 7.78
CA GLU A 205 17.36 19.42 6.33
C GLU A 205 16.81 18.21 5.55
N LEU A 206 17.02 16.97 6.01
CA LEU A 206 16.48 15.78 5.35
C LEU A 206 14.95 15.75 5.30
N PHE A 207 14.27 16.42 6.23
CA PHE A 207 12.80 16.50 6.26
C PHE A 207 12.24 17.71 5.52
N ASP A 208 13.08 18.59 4.97
CA ASP A 208 12.64 19.66 4.07
C ASP A 208 12.03 19.08 2.79
N ASP A 209 11.05 19.78 2.21
CA ASP A 209 10.31 19.31 1.02
C ASP A 209 11.24 18.96 -0.17
N THR A 210 12.39 19.64 -0.26
CA THR A 210 13.45 19.37 -1.26
C THR A 210 14.01 17.95 -1.17
N TRP A 211 14.22 17.44 0.06
CA TRP A 211 14.97 16.21 0.31
C TRP A 211 14.10 15.07 0.85
N ARG A 212 12.94 15.36 1.45
CA ARG A 212 12.09 14.38 2.14
C ARG A 212 11.76 13.14 1.30
N SER A 213 11.51 13.33 0.01
CA SER A 213 11.16 12.24 -0.92
C SER A 213 12.36 11.38 -1.35
N ASP A 214 13.59 11.86 -1.18
CA ASP A 214 14.83 11.17 -1.56
C ASP A 214 16.01 11.72 -0.73
N MET A 215 15.99 11.42 0.58
CA MET A 215 16.95 11.94 1.55
C MET A 215 18.42 11.66 1.16
N PRO A 216 18.78 10.50 0.58
CA PRO A 216 20.14 10.22 0.13
C PRO A 216 20.71 11.25 -0.84
N LYS A 217 19.88 11.89 -1.67
CA LYS A 217 20.36 12.92 -2.60
C LYS A 217 21.07 14.06 -1.88
N ARG A 218 20.67 14.40 -0.66
CA ARG A 218 21.31 15.48 0.12
C ARG A 218 22.82 15.29 0.27
N LEU A 219 23.34 14.06 0.24
CA LEU A 219 24.78 13.76 0.29
C LEU A 219 25.55 14.23 -0.96
N ALA A 220 24.87 14.39 -2.10
CA ALA A 220 25.47 14.79 -3.36
C ALA A 220 25.39 16.30 -3.63
N TYR A 221 24.77 17.07 -2.72
CA TYR A 221 24.58 18.51 -2.90
C TYR A 221 25.19 19.25 -1.72
N ASP A 222 25.82 20.39 -1.99
CA ASP A 222 26.17 21.33 -0.93
C ASP A 222 24.96 22.22 -0.59
N LYS A 223 24.93 22.80 0.61
CA LYS A 223 23.85 23.68 1.08
C LYS A 223 23.64 24.90 0.17
N SER A 224 24.68 25.31 -0.53
CA SER A 224 24.69 26.43 -1.47
C SER A 224 24.25 26.06 -2.90
N THR A 225 24.16 24.76 -3.21
CA THR A 225 23.87 24.28 -4.56
C THR A 225 22.36 24.29 -4.81
N ASP A 226 21.93 24.88 -5.92
CA ASP A 226 20.53 24.81 -6.36
C ASP A 226 20.15 23.33 -6.59
N PRO A 227 19.10 22.80 -5.93
CA PRO A 227 18.63 21.42 -6.11
C PRO A 227 18.27 21.07 -7.56
N GLN A 228 18.06 22.05 -8.44
CA GLN A 228 17.83 21.85 -9.87
C GLN A 228 19.12 21.55 -10.67
N GLN A 229 20.30 21.81 -10.09
CA GLN A 229 21.58 21.48 -10.71
C GLN A 229 21.92 19.99 -10.58
N ILE A 230 22.89 19.53 -11.37
CA ILE A 230 23.41 18.17 -11.29
C ILE A 230 24.24 18.04 -10.01
N GLY A 231 23.84 17.15 -9.09
CA GLY A 231 24.59 16.87 -7.87
C GLY A 231 25.95 16.22 -8.13
N ASP A 232 26.89 16.43 -7.20
CA ASP A 232 28.18 15.75 -7.18
C ASP A 232 28.06 14.38 -6.50
N TYR A 233 27.93 13.34 -7.31
CA TYR A 233 27.86 11.95 -6.84
C TYR A 233 29.24 11.32 -6.57
N THR A 234 30.29 12.14 -6.44
CA THR A 234 31.63 11.73 -6.03
C THR A 234 31.99 12.16 -4.61
N THR A 235 31.07 12.84 -3.90
CA THR A 235 31.26 13.19 -2.50
C THR A 235 31.52 11.96 -1.64
N LEU A 236 32.36 12.11 -0.62
CA LEU A 236 32.74 10.99 0.25
C LEU A 236 31.53 10.35 0.93
N GLY A 237 30.59 11.15 1.45
CA GLY A 237 29.37 10.62 2.08
C GLY A 237 28.53 9.79 1.11
N TRP A 238 28.38 10.23 -0.15
CA TRP A 238 27.70 9.44 -1.17
C TRP A 238 28.41 8.13 -1.46
N LEU A 239 29.74 8.16 -1.63
CA LEU A 239 30.55 6.98 -1.93
C LEU A 239 30.52 5.96 -0.78
N ILE A 240 30.67 6.40 0.47
CA ILE A 240 30.55 5.55 1.67
C ILE A 240 29.20 4.84 1.67
N ARG A 241 28.10 5.61 1.57
CA ARG A 241 26.75 5.04 1.53
C ARG A 241 26.57 4.07 0.37
N LYS A 242 27.10 4.42 -0.81
CA LYS A 242 26.99 3.57 -1.99
C LYS A 242 27.77 2.27 -1.81
N GLY A 243 28.95 2.30 -1.20
CA GLY A 243 29.73 1.13 -0.82
C GLY A 243 28.96 0.19 0.11
N TRP A 244 28.25 0.73 1.11
CA TRP A 244 27.36 -0.06 1.97
C TRP A 244 26.27 -0.79 1.20
N LEU A 245 25.57 -0.08 0.32
CA LEU A 245 24.52 -0.69 -0.52
C LEU A 245 25.07 -1.78 -1.44
N LEU A 246 26.24 -1.53 -2.04
CA LEU A 246 26.90 -2.45 -2.97
C LEU A 246 27.54 -3.66 -2.28
N SER A 247 27.79 -3.59 -0.97
CA SER A 247 28.21 -4.75 -0.20
C SER A 247 27.17 -5.87 -0.21
N GLY A 248 25.88 -5.53 -0.36
CA GLY A 248 24.77 -6.48 -0.28
C GLY A 248 24.34 -6.86 1.14
N ARG A 249 25.01 -6.33 2.16
CA ARG A 249 24.79 -6.69 3.57
C ARG A 249 23.81 -5.78 4.32
N TYR A 250 23.47 -4.63 3.76
CA TYR A 250 22.55 -3.67 4.38
C TYR A 250 21.13 -3.89 3.90
N ILE A 251 20.27 -4.33 4.83
CA ILE A 251 18.91 -4.77 4.56
C ILE A 251 17.94 -3.79 5.21
N ASP A 252 17.09 -3.18 4.38
CA ASP A 252 15.94 -2.44 4.84
C ASP A 252 14.76 -3.39 5.07
N VAL A 253 14.46 -3.66 6.34
CA VAL A 253 13.41 -4.61 6.74
C VAL A 253 12.05 -4.16 6.23
N ALA A 254 11.77 -2.85 6.18
CA ALA A 254 10.49 -2.33 5.70
C ALA A 254 10.19 -2.77 4.25
N ARG A 255 11.23 -2.82 3.41
CA ARG A 255 11.13 -3.19 1.98
C ARG A 255 10.94 -4.69 1.73
N LEU A 256 11.07 -5.52 2.76
CA LEU A 256 10.71 -6.95 2.67
C LEU A 256 9.18 -7.16 2.67
N ASN A 257 8.41 -6.14 3.08
CA ASN A 257 6.95 -6.12 2.98
C ASN A 257 6.50 -4.99 2.04
N GLU A 258 6.59 -5.21 0.72
CA GLU A 258 6.31 -4.17 -0.30
C GLU A 258 4.95 -3.48 -0.14
N LYS A 259 3.93 -4.20 0.33
CA LYS A 259 2.57 -3.66 0.53
C LYS A 259 2.48 -2.66 1.68
N SER A 260 3.43 -2.69 2.61
CA SER A 260 3.38 -1.90 3.83
C SER A 260 4.72 -1.28 4.20
N GLN A 261 5.62 -1.15 3.22
CA GLN A 261 6.95 -0.56 3.40
C GLN A 261 6.91 0.90 3.89
N ASP A 262 5.81 1.60 3.58
CA ASP A 262 5.59 3.01 3.96
C ASP A 262 4.84 3.14 5.30
N ILE A 263 4.53 2.03 5.98
CA ILE A 263 3.89 2.07 7.30
C ILE A 263 4.96 2.19 8.38
N ASP A 264 4.74 3.05 9.36
CA ASP A 264 5.66 3.23 10.47
C ASP A 264 5.84 1.97 11.31
N PHE A 265 7.08 1.75 11.75
CA PHE A 265 7.49 0.58 12.52
C PHE A 265 6.63 0.35 13.76
N LYS A 266 6.37 1.40 14.54
CA LYS A 266 5.58 1.33 15.78
C LYS A 266 4.14 0.88 15.55
N ARG A 267 3.56 1.24 14.39
CA ARG A 267 2.23 0.76 13.99
C ARG A 267 2.23 -0.73 13.67
N MET A 268 3.31 -1.23 13.05
CA MET A 268 3.51 -2.68 12.83
C MET A 268 3.61 -3.44 14.16
N LEU A 269 4.35 -2.90 15.14
CA LEU A 269 4.44 -3.48 16.48
C LEU A 269 3.08 -3.53 17.18
N GLY A 270 2.33 -2.43 17.11
CA GLY A 270 0.96 -2.36 17.62
C GLY A 270 0.07 -3.46 17.04
N THR A 271 0.14 -3.68 15.73
CA THR A 271 -0.61 -4.72 15.00
C THR A 271 -0.30 -6.12 15.51
N LEU A 272 0.96 -6.40 15.91
CA LEU A 272 1.37 -7.68 16.51
C LEU A 272 0.93 -7.84 17.97
N GLY A 273 0.46 -6.78 18.62
CA GLY A 273 0.17 -6.76 20.05
C GLY A 273 1.38 -6.44 20.93
N LEU A 274 2.51 -6.06 20.32
CA LEU A 274 3.75 -5.70 21.03
C LEU A 274 3.65 -4.28 21.62
N GLN A 275 4.59 -3.93 22.49
CA GLN A 275 4.63 -2.61 23.11
C GLN A 275 4.85 -1.51 22.06
N ILE A 276 4.03 -0.45 22.13
CA ILE A 276 4.22 0.81 21.40
C ILE A 276 4.92 1.77 22.35
N LYS A 277 6.25 1.72 22.40
CA LYS A 277 7.03 2.60 23.26
C LYS A 277 7.45 3.85 22.50
N GLU A 278 6.94 4.99 22.90
CA GLU A 278 7.43 6.30 22.47
C GLU A 278 7.92 7.06 23.70
N SER A 279 8.92 7.91 23.53
CA SER A 279 9.44 8.73 24.64
C SER A 279 8.36 9.65 25.19
N HIS A 280 8.29 9.79 26.52
CA HIS A 280 7.29 10.60 27.21
C HIS A 280 7.28 12.08 26.82
N LYS A 281 8.38 12.58 26.28
CA LYS A 281 8.45 13.92 25.69
C LYS A 281 8.56 13.81 24.17
N ILE A 282 7.45 14.04 23.49
CA ILE A 282 7.23 13.82 22.05
C ILE A 282 8.00 14.81 21.16
N ASP A 283 8.61 15.84 21.73
CA ASP A 283 9.22 16.89 20.91
C ASP A 283 10.64 16.49 20.47
N ASN A 284 10.80 16.18 19.18
CA ASN A 284 12.09 15.88 18.55
C ASN A 284 13.09 17.06 18.65
N TYR A 285 12.62 18.24 19.10
CA TYR A 285 13.41 19.45 19.37
C TYR A 285 13.95 19.53 20.79
N GLN A 286 13.89 18.46 21.58
CA GLN A 286 14.32 18.55 22.97
C GLN A 286 15.80 18.26 23.18
N GLN A 287 16.39 19.16 23.97
CA GLN A 287 17.63 18.96 24.68
C GLN A 287 17.41 17.90 25.78
N VAL A 288 18.36 16.99 25.94
CA VAL A 288 18.40 16.03 27.05
C VAL A 288 19.21 16.66 28.17
N ASP A 289 18.63 16.83 29.35
CA ASP A 289 19.29 17.56 30.44
C ASP A 289 19.73 16.64 31.59
N THR A 290 19.13 15.45 31.69
CA THR A 290 19.38 14.55 32.82
C THR A 290 19.79 13.14 32.39
N LEU A 291 20.49 12.44 33.29
CA LEU A 291 20.90 11.05 33.08
C LEU A 291 19.70 10.09 32.96
N GLU A 292 18.59 10.37 33.65
CA GLU A 292 17.36 9.58 33.56
C GLU A 292 16.69 9.75 32.19
N GLU A 293 16.60 10.98 31.67
CA GLU A 293 16.08 11.23 30.32
C GLU A 293 16.93 10.54 29.27
N PHE A 294 18.26 10.57 29.40
CA PHE A 294 19.17 9.86 28.51
C PHE A 294 18.92 8.34 28.57
N ALA A 295 18.75 7.77 29.78
CA ALA A 295 18.47 6.36 29.98
C ALA A 295 17.11 5.93 29.38
N ASP A 296 16.07 6.77 29.48
CA ASP A 296 14.77 6.50 28.88
C ASP A 296 14.83 6.51 27.34
N ARG A 297 15.58 7.46 26.75
CA ARG A 297 15.82 7.51 25.29
C ARG A 297 16.52 6.24 24.80
N LEU A 298 17.60 5.83 25.47
CA LEU A 298 18.29 4.59 25.16
C LEU A 298 17.37 3.37 25.29
N SER A 299 16.55 3.32 26.36
CA SER A 299 15.58 2.25 26.54
C SER A 299 14.62 2.16 25.36
N CYS A 300 14.09 3.28 24.87
CA CYS A 300 13.23 3.31 23.68
C CYS A 300 13.92 2.73 22.44
N ASN A 301 15.15 3.17 22.12
CA ASN A 301 15.87 2.64 20.96
C ASN A 301 16.24 1.17 21.11
N ILE A 302 16.53 0.69 22.33
CA ILE A 302 16.73 -0.73 22.61
C ILE A 302 15.46 -1.54 22.33
N PHE A 303 14.30 -1.06 22.78
CA PHE A 303 13.02 -1.68 22.43
C PHE A 303 12.82 -1.74 20.91
N ASP A 304 13.25 -0.72 20.18
CA ASP A 304 13.12 -0.70 18.73
C ASP A 304 13.94 -1.77 18.02
N VAL A 305 15.22 -1.91 18.35
CA VAL A 305 16.07 -2.92 17.69
C VAL A 305 15.69 -4.36 18.07
N LEU A 306 15.23 -4.59 19.31
CA LEU A 306 14.74 -5.90 19.75
C LEU A 306 13.43 -6.26 19.02
N ASN A 307 12.49 -5.32 18.94
CA ASN A 307 11.24 -5.55 18.25
C ASN A 307 11.41 -5.61 16.72
N LEU A 308 12.46 -4.99 16.17
CA LEU A 308 12.77 -5.08 14.74
C LEU A 308 13.18 -6.50 14.36
N GLN A 309 13.92 -7.18 15.25
CA GLN A 309 14.17 -8.62 15.12
C GLN A 309 12.85 -9.40 15.09
N ILE A 310 11.96 -9.18 16.07
CA ILE A 310 10.67 -9.88 16.15
C ILE A 310 9.81 -9.63 14.90
N LEU A 311 9.85 -8.42 14.34
CA LEU A 311 9.17 -8.09 13.09
C LEU A 311 9.80 -8.82 11.90
N PHE A 312 11.12 -8.83 11.80
CA PHE A 312 11.84 -9.55 10.75
C PHE A 312 11.58 -11.06 10.80
N GLU A 313 11.41 -11.65 11.98
CA GLU A 313 11.09 -13.06 12.19
C GLU A 313 9.67 -13.44 11.75
N GLN A 314 8.79 -12.46 11.47
CA GLN A 314 7.45 -12.74 10.97
C GLN A 314 7.52 -13.42 9.58
N LYS A 315 6.66 -14.42 9.37
CA LYS A 315 6.65 -15.29 8.18
C LYS A 315 6.73 -14.52 6.85
N ILE A 316 6.05 -13.37 6.74
CA ILE A 316 6.08 -12.56 5.51
C ILE A 316 7.45 -11.96 5.21
N TYR A 317 8.16 -11.45 6.23
CA TYR A 317 9.49 -10.84 6.07
C TYR A 317 10.53 -11.92 5.78
N GLN A 318 10.51 -13.04 6.53
CA GLN A 318 11.36 -14.20 6.28
C GLN A 318 11.15 -14.77 4.87
N LYS A 319 9.90 -14.93 4.44
CA LYS A 319 9.58 -15.42 3.09
C LYS A 319 10.18 -14.52 2.03
N SER A 320 9.97 -13.20 2.11
CA SER A 320 10.54 -12.25 1.15
C SER A 320 12.06 -12.26 1.15
N PHE A 321 12.69 -12.29 2.33
CA PHE A 321 14.15 -12.32 2.47
C PHE A 321 14.78 -13.56 1.82
N ASN A 322 14.17 -14.74 2.03
CA ASN A 322 14.65 -16.01 1.49
C ASN A 322 14.38 -16.12 -0.01
N VAL A 323 13.15 -15.78 -0.46
CA VAL A 323 12.77 -15.77 -1.88
C VAL A 323 13.69 -14.86 -2.68
N ARG A 324 13.93 -13.63 -2.23
CA ARG A 324 14.83 -12.70 -2.93
C ARG A 324 16.29 -13.09 -2.81
N GLY A 325 16.69 -13.74 -1.73
CA GLY A 325 17.99 -14.39 -1.63
C GLY A 325 18.20 -15.44 -2.71
N ARG A 326 17.18 -16.28 -2.96
CA ARG A 326 17.22 -17.29 -4.03
C ARG A 326 17.23 -16.65 -5.42
N LEU A 327 16.46 -15.59 -5.65
CA LEU A 327 16.47 -14.85 -6.92
C LEU A 327 17.85 -14.28 -7.28
N LEU A 328 18.65 -13.85 -6.29
CA LEU A 328 20.02 -13.38 -6.54
C LEU A 328 20.96 -14.51 -7.02
N ILE A 329 20.68 -15.75 -6.63
CA ILE A 329 21.43 -16.95 -7.02
C ILE A 329 20.97 -17.43 -8.40
N ASP A 330 19.65 -17.59 -8.59
CA ASP A 330 19.07 -18.10 -9.84
C ASP A 330 19.30 -17.13 -11.02
N TYR A 331 19.40 -15.83 -10.73
CA TYR A 331 19.60 -14.78 -11.74
C TYR A 331 20.85 -13.93 -11.42
N PRO A 332 22.07 -14.44 -11.63
CA PRO A 332 23.32 -13.74 -11.29
C PRO A 332 23.51 -12.41 -12.03
N GLN A 333 22.83 -12.19 -13.16
CA GLN A 333 22.81 -10.92 -13.89
C GLN A 333 22.20 -9.76 -13.08
N THR A 334 21.51 -10.08 -11.97
CA THR A 334 21.06 -9.11 -10.98
C THR A 334 22.20 -8.49 -10.17
N ILE A 335 23.37 -9.13 -10.16
CA ILE A 335 24.57 -8.70 -9.46
C ILE A 335 25.67 -8.27 -10.45
N TYR A 336 25.94 -9.11 -11.45
CA TYR A 336 27.12 -8.99 -12.31
C TYR A 336 26.82 -8.36 -13.67
N GLY A 337 27.83 -7.66 -14.22
CA GLY A 337 27.82 -7.12 -15.57
C GLY A 337 27.94 -8.22 -16.62
N PRO A 338 27.80 -7.86 -17.91
CA PRO A 338 28.07 -8.78 -19.00
C PRO A 338 29.58 -9.07 -19.10
N ARG A 339 29.94 -10.28 -19.56
CA ARG A 339 31.34 -10.64 -19.89
C ARG A 339 31.88 -9.72 -20.98
N GLU A 340 33.15 -9.31 -20.84
CA GLU A 340 33.83 -8.51 -21.88
C GLU A 340 34.03 -9.32 -23.17
N GLY A 341 33.70 -8.71 -24.31
CA GLY A 341 33.76 -9.33 -25.63
C GLY A 341 32.52 -9.02 -26.48
N ARG A 342 32.63 -9.15 -27.81
CA ARG A 342 31.46 -9.06 -28.69
C ARG A 342 30.70 -10.39 -28.58
N PRO A 343 29.43 -10.40 -28.10
CA PRO A 343 28.63 -11.62 -28.15
C PRO A 343 28.51 -12.07 -29.61
N LEU A 344 28.48 -13.39 -29.85
CA LEU A 344 28.13 -13.94 -31.15
C LEU A 344 26.79 -13.34 -31.62
N GLU A 345 26.65 -13.07 -32.92
CA GLU A 345 25.38 -12.54 -33.45
C GLU A 345 24.21 -13.43 -33.02
N ASN A 346 23.13 -12.81 -32.53
CA ASN A 346 21.92 -13.47 -32.00
C ASN A 346 22.14 -14.35 -30.75
N ARG A 347 23.08 -13.97 -29.86
CA ARG A 347 23.23 -14.61 -28.54
C ARG A 347 23.32 -13.60 -27.42
N GLU A 348 22.86 -14.04 -26.24
CA GLU A 348 22.88 -13.23 -25.03
C GLU A 348 24.32 -12.89 -24.64
N ALA A 349 24.53 -11.65 -24.20
CA ALA A 349 25.76 -11.30 -23.50
C ALA A 349 25.79 -12.09 -22.20
N GLN A 350 26.62 -13.12 -22.15
CA GLN A 350 26.72 -13.97 -20.97
C GLN A 350 27.07 -13.13 -19.76
N VAL A 351 26.33 -13.33 -18.68
CA VAL A 351 26.66 -12.77 -17.37
C VAL A 351 28.06 -13.19 -16.95
N ASP A 352 28.83 -12.25 -16.40
CA ASP A 352 30.17 -12.51 -15.87
C ASP A 352 30.10 -13.00 -14.42
N THR A 353 29.40 -14.14 -14.25
CA THR A 353 29.10 -14.74 -12.95
C THR A 353 30.38 -14.92 -12.15
N GLU A 354 30.33 -14.59 -10.86
CA GLU A 354 31.44 -14.68 -9.90
C GLU A 354 32.64 -13.75 -10.17
N ASN A 355 32.59 -12.91 -11.22
CA ASN A 355 33.59 -11.86 -11.38
C ASN A 355 33.29 -10.66 -10.47
N TYR A 356 33.87 -10.67 -9.28
CA TYR A 356 33.75 -9.60 -8.29
C TYR A 356 34.33 -8.24 -8.73
N LEU A 357 35.10 -8.21 -9.84
CA LEU A 357 35.57 -6.97 -10.47
C LEU A 357 34.59 -6.43 -11.51
N ASN A 358 33.51 -7.14 -11.79
CA ASN A 358 32.46 -6.77 -12.74
C ASN A 358 31.07 -6.74 -12.07
N VAL A 359 30.99 -6.21 -10.85
CA VAL A 359 29.71 -5.97 -10.17
C VAL A 359 29.06 -4.71 -10.74
N ARG A 360 27.73 -4.76 -10.95
CA ARG A 360 26.97 -3.64 -11.48
C ARG A 360 26.80 -2.53 -10.44
N ARG A 361 26.85 -1.27 -10.89
CA ARG A 361 26.54 -0.07 -10.06
C ARG A 361 25.13 -0.07 -9.46
N ASN A 362 24.23 -0.83 -10.07
CA ASN A 362 22.84 -0.99 -9.69
C ASN A 362 22.49 -2.45 -9.36
N ARG A 363 23.45 -3.23 -8.81
CA ARG A 363 23.18 -4.59 -8.33
C ARG A 363 21.98 -4.62 -7.37
N LEU A 364 21.24 -5.72 -7.41
CA LEU A 364 20.15 -5.97 -6.48
C LEU A 364 20.65 -6.61 -5.18
N THR A 365 19.78 -6.55 -4.18
CA THR A 365 19.94 -7.05 -2.82
C THR A 365 18.64 -7.70 -2.35
N ARG A 366 18.66 -8.42 -1.21
CA ARG A 366 17.48 -9.16 -0.71
C ARG A 366 16.27 -8.29 -0.38
N ASP A 367 16.44 -6.97 -0.28
CA ASP A 367 15.38 -5.98 -0.05
C ASP A 367 15.08 -5.13 -1.30
N SER A 368 15.55 -5.56 -2.48
CA SER A 368 15.16 -4.97 -3.77
C SER A 368 13.76 -5.40 -4.19
N THR A 369 13.11 -4.59 -5.04
CA THR A 369 11.73 -4.83 -5.45
C THR A 369 11.61 -5.98 -6.44
N SER A 370 10.49 -6.71 -6.38
CA SER A 370 10.10 -7.72 -7.37
C SER A 370 10.18 -7.20 -8.81
N ALA A 371 9.75 -5.95 -9.00
CA ALA A 371 9.88 -5.16 -10.23
C ALA A 371 11.31 -5.10 -10.79
N SER A 372 12.31 -4.83 -9.94
CA SER A 372 13.71 -4.75 -10.39
C SER A 372 14.26 -6.14 -10.73
N PHE A 373 13.87 -7.17 -9.96
CA PHE A 373 14.29 -8.54 -10.22
C PHE A 373 13.78 -9.04 -11.57
N VAL A 374 12.51 -8.82 -11.90
CA VAL A 374 11.95 -9.31 -13.17
C VAL A 374 12.55 -8.62 -14.39
N GLU A 375 12.84 -7.32 -14.28
CA GLU A 375 13.55 -6.60 -15.34
C GLU A 375 14.89 -7.25 -15.64
N TYR A 376 15.69 -7.58 -14.62
CA TYR A 376 17.00 -8.18 -14.82
C TYR A 376 16.94 -9.68 -15.13
N ALA A 377 15.93 -10.39 -14.67
CA ALA A 377 15.72 -11.78 -15.04
C ALA A 377 15.41 -11.93 -16.54
N ILE A 378 14.61 -11.01 -17.10
CA ILE A 378 14.20 -11.04 -18.50
C ILE A 378 15.17 -10.27 -19.41
N ALA A 379 15.56 -9.05 -19.06
CA ALA A 379 16.35 -8.18 -19.94
C ALA A 379 17.40 -7.37 -19.13
N PRO A 380 18.48 -8.00 -18.65
CA PRO A 380 19.43 -7.36 -17.73
C PRO A 380 20.24 -6.22 -18.34
N TYR A 381 20.57 -6.27 -19.63
CA TYR A 381 21.58 -5.39 -20.21
C TYR A 381 21.09 -4.51 -21.37
N LYS A 382 19.98 -4.86 -22.02
CA LYS A 382 19.42 -4.10 -23.15
C LYS A 382 17.90 -4.09 -23.12
N PRO A 383 17.26 -3.02 -23.59
CA PRO A 383 15.81 -2.96 -23.66
C PRO A 383 15.25 -3.90 -24.75
N ILE A 384 14.14 -4.56 -24.44
CA ILE A 384 13.36 -5.34 -25.41
C ILE A 384 12.67 -4.42 -26.42
N LYS A 385 12.18 -5.03 -27.50
CA LYS A 385 11.40 -4.33 -28.53
C LYS A 385 9.91 -4.46 -28.25
N ASP A 386 9.23 -3.34 -28.01
CA ASP A 386 7.76 -3.27 -27.90
C ASP A 386 7.09 -3.41 -29.29
N PHE A 387 5.77 -3.60 -29.32
CA PHE A 387 4.98 -3.42 -30.53
C PHE A 387 5.02 -1.96 -30.99
N GLU A 388 5.01 -1.73 -32.30
CA GLU A 388 4.95 -0.37 -32.87
C GLU A 388 3.66 0.37 -32.46
N LYS A 389 2.57 -0.38 -32.30
CA LYS A 389 1.25 0.13 -31.95
C LYS A 389 0.42 -0.95 -31.29
N VAL A 390 -0.61 -0.55 -30.56
CA VAL A 390 -1.59 -1.48 -30.00
C VAL A 390 -2.24 -2.30 -31.12
N SER A 391 -2.30 -3.61 -30.94
CA SER A 391 -2.83 -4.58 -31.89
C SER A 391 -3.61 -5.65 -31.15
N PHE A 392 -4.76 -6.06 -31.68
CA PHE A 392 -5.58 -7.12 -31.07
C PHE A 392 -5.45 -8.46 -31.80
N MET A 393 -4.46 -8.60 -32.68
CA MET A 393 -4.11 -9.88 -33.30
C MET A 393 -3.60 -10.85 -32.23
N TYR A 394 -4.23 -12.01 -32.14
CA TYR A 394 -3.89 -13.05 -31.17
C TYR A 394 -4.08 -14.46 -31.76
N PRO A 395 -3.21 -15.42 -31.41
CA PRO A 395 -1.92 -15.22 -30.74
C PRO A 395 -0.91 -14.52 -31.67
N SER A 396 0.34 -14.32 -31.25
CA SER A 396 1.39 -13.77 -32.13
C SER A 396 1.60 -14.68 -33.36
N ASP A 397 2.10 -14.13 -34.48
CA ASP A 397 2.39 -14.92 -35.68
C ASP A 397 3.26 -16.16 -35.38
N SER A 398 4.26 -15.99 -34.50
CA SER A 398 5.16 -17.07 -34.11
C SER A 398 4.49 -18.15 -33.26
N GLU A 399 3.57 -17.77 -32.37
CA GLU A 399 2.81 -18.72 -31.54
C GLU A 399 1.71 -19.41 -32.34
N ALA A 400 1.06 -18.69 -33.24
CA ALA A 400 0.07 -19.24 -34.16
C ALA A 400 0.68 -20.30 -35.07
N ALA A 401 1.89 -20.06 -35.58
CA ALA A 401 2.64 -21.05 -36.36
C ALA A 401 2.94 -22.33 -35.55
N LYS A 402 3.30 -22.23 -34.27
CA LYS A 402 3.52 -23.39 -33.39
C LYS A 402 2.25 -24.19 -33.14
N LEU A 403 1.11 -23.51 -33.06
CA LEU A 403 -0.20 -24.11 -32.82
C LEU A 403 -0.90 -24.61 -34.09
N GLY A 404 -0.37 -24.27 -35.28
CA GLY A 404 -0.96 -24.63 -36.57
C GLY A 404 -2.25 -23.86 -36.88
N ILE A 405 -2.37 -22.61 -36.40
CA ILE A 405 -3.54 -21.75 -36.59
C ILE A 405 -3.16 -20.40 -37.20
N THR A 406 -4.16 -19.63 -37.63
CA THR A 406 -3.98 -18.24 -38.09
C THR A 406 -4.36 -17.26 -36.97
N PRO A 407 -3.54 -16.22 -36.72
CA PRO A 407 -3.93 -15.14 -35.81
C PRO A 407 -5.24 -14.46 -36.22
N THR A 408 -6.04 -14.06 -35.23
CA THR A 408 -7.31 -13.34 -35.43
C THR A 408 -7.34 -12.07 -34.60
N ASP A 409 -7.97 -11.01 -35.12
CA ASP A 409 -8.23 -9.79 -34.33
C ASP A 409 -9.34 -10.08 -33.32
N ILE A 410 -9.00 -10.10 -32.03
CA ILE A 410 -9.93 -10.47 -30.95
C ILE A 410 -11.08 -9.48 -30.79
N LEU A 411 -10.91 -8.21 -31.19
CA LEU A 411 -12.01 -7.25 -31.16
C LEU A 411 -13.06 -7.59 -32.24
N GLU A 412 -12.62 -7.93 -33.44
CA GLU A 412 -13.51 -8.39 -34.52
C GLU A 412 -14.15 -9.74 -34.18
N ASP A 413 -13.38 -10.68 -33.64
CA ASP A 413 -13.90 -11.98 -33.21
C ASP A 413 -14.96 -11.84 -32.10
N THR A 414 -14.76 -10.90 -31.17
CA THR A 414 -15.74 -10.60 -30.13
C THR A 414 -17.01 -9.96 -30.70
N LYS A 415 -16.88 -9.08 -31.69
CA LYS A 415 -18.03 -8.52 -32.41
C LYS A 415 -18.82 -9.61 -33.14
N ASN A 416 -18.14 -10.49 -33.87
CA ASN A 416 -18.79 -11.61 -34.55
C ASN A 416 -19.52 -12.52 -33.55
N PHE A 417 -18.88 -12.83 -32.41
CA PHE A 417 -19.52 -13.60 -31.35
C PHE A 417 -20.80 -12.91 -30.84
N PHE A 418 -20.76 -11.60 -30.58
CA PHE A 418 -21.94 -10.86 -30.12
C PHE A 418 -23.06 -10.84 -31.16
N GLU A 419 -22.73 -10.55 -32.42
CA GLU A 419 -23.72 -10.48 -33.51
C GLU A 419 -24.39 -11.84 -33.77
N GLN A 420 -23.65 -12.94 -33.61
CA GLN A 420 -24.18 -14.29 -33.80
C GLN A 420 -25.03 -14.79 -32.62
N ASN A 421 -24.69 -14.40 -31.39
CA ASN A 421 -25.27 -15.01 -30.19
C ASN A 421 -26.22 -14.07 -29.41
N VAL A 422 -26.22 -12.78 -29.70
CA VAL A 422 -27.06 -11.78 -29.01
C VAL A 422 -27.95 -11.06 -30.03
N THR A 423 -27.39 -10.16 -30.84
CA THR A 423 -28.14 -9.44 -31.89
C THR A 423 -27.19 -8.77 -32.88
N SER A 424 -27.60 -8.73 -34.14
CA SER A 424 -26.95 -7.96 -35.20
C SER A 424 -27.79 -6.78 -35.68
N ASP A 425 -28.92 -6.49 -35.03
CA ASP A 425 -29.83 -5.39 -35.40
C ASP A 425 -29.29 -4.04 -34.87
N PRO A 426 -28.92 -3.08 -35.74
CA PRO A 426 -28.41 -1.78 -35.31
C PRO A 426 -29.41 -0.92 -34.52
N SER A 427 -30.70 -1.25 -34.58
CA SER A 427 -31.75 -0.56 -33.83
C SER A 427 -31.92 -1.10 -32.41
N ASP A 428 -31.39 -2.29 -32.11
CA ASP A 428 -31.45 -2.89 -30.78
C ASP A 428 -30.52 -2.13 -29.80
N PRO A 429 -31.04 -1.69 -28.63
CA PRO A 429 -30.21 -1.06 -27.60
C PRO A 429 -29.00 -1.89 -27.17
N ALA A 430 -29.10 -3.22 -27.15
CA ALA A 430 -27.98 -4.10 -26.82
C ALA A 430 -26.83 -3.98 -27.83
N TYR A 431 -27.16 -3.89 -29.12
CA TYR A 431 -26.18 -3.66 -30.18
C TYR A 431 -25.52 -2.28 -30.03
N GLN A 432 -26.31 -1.25 -29.75
CA GLN A 432 -25.80 0.11 -29.55
C GLN A 432 -24.85 0.20 -28.36
N ASP A 433 -25.20 -0.44 -27.23
CA ASP A 433 -24.36 -0.53 -26.03
C ASP A 433 -23.04 -1.26 -26.32
N PHE A 434 -23.09 -2.41 -26.99
CA PHE A 434 -21.89 -3.16 -27.38
C PHE A 434 -20.98 -2.33 -28.30
N MET A 435 -21.56 -1.62 -29.27
CA MET A 435 -20.80 -0.79 -30.20
C MET A 435 -20.09 0.38 -29.52
N GLN A 436 -20.54 0.85 -28.35
CA GLN A 436 -19.78 1.83 -27.55
C GLN A 436 -18.44 1.23 -27.08
N ILE A 437 -18.45 -0.02 -26.59
CA ILE A 437 -17.24 -0.74 -26.18
C ILE A 437 -16.33 -1.00 -27.38
N TYR A 438 -16.92 -1.46 -28.48
CA TYR A 438 -16.18 -1.72 -29.71
C TYR A 438 -15.46 -0.45 -30.20
N GLN A 439 -16.17 0.68 -30.32
CA GLN A 439 -15.60 1.94 -30.80
C GLN A 439 -14.56 2.52 -29.83
N PHE A 440 -14.73 2.30 -28.52
CA PHE A 440 -13.75 2.67 -27.52
C PHE A 440 -12.41 1.94 -27.75
N TYR A 441 -12.43 0.61 -27.91
CA TYR A 441 -11.21 -0.17 -28.15
C TYR A 441 -10.66 0.01 -29.58
N ASP A 442 -11.51 0.15 -30.58
CA ASP A 442 -11.09 0.44 -31.95
C ASP A 442 -10.33 1.79 -32.03
N SER A 443 -10.75 2.79 -31.25
CA SER A 443 -10.04 4.07 -31.15
C SER A 443 -8.62 3.94 -30.57
N ILE A 444 -8.37 2.91 -29.76
CA ILE A 444 -7.07 2.60 -29.16
C ILE A 444 -6.22 1.76 -30.14
N ARG A 445 -6.84 0.86 -30.91
CA ARG A 445 -6.19 0.02 -31.92
C ARG A 445 -5.37 0.89 -32.89
N GLY A 446 -4.12 0.49 -33.14
CA GLY A 446 -3.24 1.18 -34.07
C GLY A 446 -2.62 2.49 -33.57
N ARG A 447 -2.73 2.80 -32.26
CA ARG A 447 -2.06 3.93 -31.59
C ARG A 447 -0.82 3.47 -30.82
N ASN A 448 0.10 4.41 -30.57
CA ASN A 448 1.27 4.20 -29.72
C ASN A 448 1.04 4.85 -28.34
N PHE A 449 1.36 4.13 -27.27
CA PHE A 449 1.34 4.58 -25.87
C PHE A 449 2.72 4.46 -25.20
N ASN A 450 3.72 4.01 -25.94
CA ASN A 450 5.09 3.93 -25.47
C ASN A 450 5.87 5.19 -25.85
N SER A 451 6.15 6.00 -24.83
CA SER A 451 6.94 7.22 -24.94
C SER A 451 8.43 7.02 -24.67
N SER A 452 8.90 5.77 -24.52
CA SER A 452 10.28 5.49 -24.15
C SER A 452 11.28 5.90 -25.22
N LYS A 453 12.50 6.18 -24.80
CA LYS A 453 13.62 6.40 -25.73
C LYS A 453 13.88 5.15 -26.58
N SER A 454 13.84 3.97 -25.96
CA SER A 454 14.03 2.69 -26.66
C SER A 454 13.01 2.48 -27.78
N TYR A 455 11.75 2.85 -27.58
CA TYR A 455 10.72 2.77 -28.63
C TYR A 455 11.07 3.66 -29.82
N GLN A 456 11.51 4.90 -29.58
CA GLN A 456 11.88 5.84 -30.64
C GLN A 456 13.09 5.35 -31.45
N GLU A 457 14.04 4.67 -30.79
CA GLU A 457 15.20 4.04 -31.43
C GLU A 457 14.80 2.86 -32.32
N TYR A 458 13.92 1.98 -31.84
CA TYR A 458 13.43 0.84 -32.63
C TYR A 458 12.46 1.25 -33.75
N TYR A 459 11.73 2.36 -33.58
CA TYR A 459 10.76 2.88 -34.54
C TYR A 459 10.99 4.37 -34.84
N PRO A 460 12.05 4.75 -35.59
CA PRO A 460 12.36 6.16 -35.88
C PRO A 460 11.28 6.90 -36.68
N LYS A 461 10.43 6.15 -37.39
CA LYS A 461 9.28 6.66 -38.14
C LYS A 461 7.93 6.23 -37.52
N GLY A 462 7.97 5.72 -36.29
CA GLY A 462 6.79 5.27 -35.55
C GLY A 462 5.87 6.43 -35.17
N LYS A 463 4.64 6.10 -34.77
CA LYS A 463 3.68 7.11 -34.30
C LYS A 463 4.11 7.72 -32.97
N GLU A 464 3.80 8.99 -32.77
CA GLU A 464 3.95 9.65 -31.47
C GLU A 464 3.10 8.96 -30.39
N SER A 465 3.62 8.94 -29.17
CA SER A 465 2.92 8.37 -28.02
C SER A 465 1.77 9.27 -27.61
N VAL A 466 0.57 8.72 -27.47
CA VAL A 466 -0.55 9.38 -26.81
C VAL A 466 -0.49 9.15 -25.29
N GLY A 467 -1.00 10.11 -24.52
CA GLY A 467 -0.95 10.10 -23.06
C GLY A 467 -2.29 9.78 -22.40
N LYS A 468 -2.33 9.90 -21.07
CA LYS A 468 -3.53 9.68 -20.24
C LYS A 468 -4.72 10.57 -20.64
N GLN A 469 -4.46 11.79 -21.12
CA GLN A 469 -5.52 12.71 -21.56
C GLN A 469 -6.36 12.11 -22.70
N TYR A 470 -5.72 11.46 -23.66
CA TYR A 470 -6.42 10.78 -24.76
C TYR A 470 -7.38 9.70 -24.23
N ILE A 471 -6.94 8.89 -23.27
CA ILE A 471 -7.80 7.88 -22.64
C ILE A 471 -8.97 8.53 -21.89
N ASN A 472 -8.73 9.62 -21.16
CA ASN A 472 -9.80 10.35 -20.47
C ASN A 472 -10.83 10.93 -21.46
N GLU A 473 -10.39 11.42 -22.62
CA GLU A 473 -11.28 11.88 -23.70
C GLU A 473 -12.12 10.73 -24.26
N LEU A 474 -11.53 9.55 -24.47
CA LEU A 474 -12.26 8.37 -24.92
C LEU A 474 -13.27 7.88 -23.87
N MET A 475 -12.87 7.77 -22.60
CA MET A 475 -13.77 7.42 -21.48
C MET A 475 -14.90 8.46 -21.33
N SER A 476 -14.63 9.72 -21.66
CA SER A 476 -15.66 10.77 -21.69
C SER A 476 -16.58 10.66 -22.91
N ARG A 477 -16.14 10.06 -24.01
CA ARG A 477 -16.93 9.95 -25.23
C ARG A 477 -17.82 8.71 -25.24
N TYR A 478 -17.29 7.58 -24.79
CA TYR A 478 -17.95 6.27 -24.85
C TYR A 478 -18.41 5.81 -23.47
N ASN A 479 -19.56 5.14 -23.42
CA ASN A 479 -19.97 4.42 -22.21
C ASN A 479 -19.22 3.09 -22.15
N THR A 480 -18.46 2.85 -21.08
CA THR A 480 -17.68 1.62 -20.91
C THR A 480 -18.35 0.58 -20.02
N ASN A 481 -19.64 0.75 -19.69
CA ASN A 481 -20.42 -0.29 -19.00
C ASN A 481 -21.25 -1.07 -20.01
N LEU A 482 -21.17 -2.39 -19.96
CA LEU A 482 -21.94 -3.28 -20.80
C LEU A 482 -22.61 -4.35 -19.96
N PHE A 483 -23.93 -4.46 -20.08
CA PHE A 483 -24.67 -5.54 -19.47
C PHE A 483 -24.32 -6.88 -20.12
N TYR A 484 -24.47 -7.96 -19.36
CA TYR A 484 -24.64 -9.27 -19.99
C TYR A 484 -26.08 -9.40 -20.46
N PHE A 485 -26.29 -10.01 -21.62
CA PHE A 485 -27.59 -10.13 -22.26
C PHE A 485 -28.11 -11.57 -22.25
N ARG A 486 -29.44 -11.70 -22.23
CA ARG A 486 -30.15 -12.96 -22.42
C ARG A 486 -30.94 -12.89 -23.72
N VAL A 487 -31.17 -14.06 -24.31
CA VAL A 487 -31.99 -14.25 -25.51
C VAL A 487 -33.03 -15.31 -25.17
N ASP A 488 -34.31 -14.99 -25.35
CA ASP A 488 -35.37 -15.97 -25.13
C ASP A 488 -35.57 -16.90 -26.35
N GLU A 489 -36.47 -17.88 -26.22
CA GLU A 489 -36.78 -18.85 -27.29
C GLU A 489 -37.35 -18.18 -28.57
N MET A 490 -37.87 -16.95 -28.46
CA MET A 490 -38.41 -16.17 -29.57
C MET A 490 -37.35 -15.25 -30.20
N GLY A 491 -36.12 -15.23 -29.66
CA GLY A 491 -35.03 -14.37 -30.12
C GLY A 491 -35.05 -12.95 -29.55
N CYS A 492 -35.88 -12.67 -28.54
CA CYS A 492 -35.92 -11.34 -27.91
C CYS A 492 -34.73 -11.16 -26.97
N VAL A 493 -34.02 -10.03 -27.12
CA VAL A 493 -32.86 -9.69 -26.31
C VAL A 493 -33.28 -8.85 -25.10
N TYR A 494 -32.75 -9.18 -23.92
CA TYR A 494 -32.96 -8.39 -22.72
C TYR A 494 -31.72 -8.38 -21.82
N ARG A 495 -31.57 -7.31 -21.04
CA ARG A 495 -30.46 -7.14 -20.10
C ARG A 495 -30.60 -8.11 -18.93
N SER A 496 -29.50 -8.71 -18.51
CA SER A 496 -29.40 -9.32 -17.18
C SER A 496 -29.25 -8.26 -16.09
N THR A 497 -29.24 -8.69 -14.83
CA THR A 497 -28.96 -7.81 -13.68
C THR A 497 -27.46 -7.49 -13.53
N CYS A 498 -26.59 -8.19 -14.27
CA CYS A 498 -25.14 -8.09 -14.15
C CYS A 498 -24.54 -7.32 -15.34
N PHE A 499 -23.48 -6.56 -15.06
CA PHE A 499 -22.75 -5.81 -16.08
C PHE A 499 -21.25 -5.83 -15.81
N ALA A 500 -20.47 -5.52 -16.84
CA ALA A 500 -19.04 -5.34 -16.79
C ALA A 500 -18.65 -3.90 -17.16
N ASN A 501 -17.73 -3.32 -16.40
CA ASN A 501 -17.09 -2.04 -16.70
C ASN A 501 -15.71 -2.30 -17.33
N PHE A 502 -15.52 -1.79 -18.53
CA PHE A 502 -14.30 -1.91 -19.32
C PHE A 502 -13.38 -0.69 -19.13
N SER A 503 -12.07 -0.94 -19.20
CA SER A 503 -11.06 0.13 -19.16
C SER A 503 -9.78 -0.29 -19.91
N ILE A 504 -8.75 0.56 -19.86
CA ILE A 504 -7.41 0.17 -20.34
C ILE A 504 -6.67 -0.74 -19.33
N GLY A 505 -7.10 -0.73 -18.07
CA GLY A 505 -6.40 -1.40 -16.96
C GLY A 505 -6.94 -2.80 -16.67
N GLY A 506 -8.25 -3.00 -16.84
CA GLY A 506 -8.94 -4.25 -16.55
C GLY A 506 -10.45 -4.10 -16.60
N VAL A 507 -11.15 -5.23 -16.42
CA VAL A 507 -12.61 -5.34 -16.38
C VAL A 507 -13.08 -5.54 -14.94
N HIS A 508 -14.21 -4.93 -14.59
CA HIS A 508 -14.84 -5.10 -13.29
C HIS A 508 -16.33 -5.36 -13.43
N GLY A 509 -16.79 -6.52 -12.95
CA GLY A 509 -18.19 -6.93 -12.92
C GLY A 509 -18.87 -6.62 -11.61
N SER A 510 -20.16 -6.30 -11.69
CA SER A 510 -21.06 -6.12 -10.54
C SER A 510 -22.53 -6.36 -10.94
N GLU A 511 -23.40 -6.49 -9.93
CA GLU A 511 -24.85 -6.65 -10.09
C GLU A 511 -25.60 -5.38 -9.65
N ILE A 512 -26.71 -5.08 -10.32
CA ILE A 512 -27.56 -3.92 -10.01
C ILE A 512 -28.77 -4.32 -9.18
N ASN A 513 -29.21 -3.41 -8.30
CA ASN A 513 -30.45 -3.57 -7.55
C ASN A 513 -31.63 -3.15 -8.44
N VAL A 514 -32.10 -4.07 -9.28
CA VAL A 514 -33.18 -3.82 -10.25
C VAL A 514 -34.43 -3.31 -9.56
N LYS A 515 -34.83 -3.93 -8.45
CA LYS A 515 -36.01 -3.51 -7.69
C LYS A 515 -35.94 -2.04 -7.28
N ARG A 516 -34.79 -1.61 -6.75
CA ARG A 516 -34.59 -0.20 -6.36
C ARG A 516 -34.59 0.75 -7.56
N CYS A 517 -34.08 0.29 -8.71
CA CYS A 517 -34.09 1.04 -9.96
C CYS A 517 -35.53 1.25 -10.46
N GLU A 518 -36.35 0.19 -10.48
CA GLU A 518 -37.76 0.23 -10.86
C GLU A 518 -38.58 1.12 -9.93
N GLU A 519 -38.40 1.00 -8.60
CA GLU A 519 -39.09 1.86 -7.62
C GLU A 519 -38.81 3.35 -7.83
N ASP A 520 -37.55 3.71 -8.08
CA ASP A 520 -37.16 5.10 -8.35
C ASP A 520 -37.68 5.56 -9.73
N HIS A 521 -37.73 4.67 -10.73
CA HIS A 521 -38.27 5.00 -12.06
C HIS A 521 -39.79 5.25 -11.99
N GLU A 522 -40.54 4.43 -11.26
CA GLU A 522 -41.96 4.66 -11.00
C GLU A 522 -42.20 5.97 -10.24
N GLU A 523 -41.31 6.32 -9.30
CA GLU A 523 -41.36 7.58 -8.56
C GLU A 523 -41.12 8.78 -9.48
N CYS A 524 -40.11 8.72 -10.35
CA CYS A 524 -39.85 9.73 -11.38
C CYS A 524 -41.01 9.86 -12.37
N ASN A 525 -41.60 8.74 -12.80
CA ASN A 525 -42.77 8.75 -13.67
C ASN A 525 -43.98 9.43 -13.00
N ARG A 526 -44.20 9.16 -11.70
CA ARG A 526 -45.21 9.88 -10.90
C ARG A 526 -44.92 11.39 -10.83
N GLU A 527 -43.65 11.80 -10.66
CA GLU A 527 -43.27 13.22 -10.74
C GLU A 527 -43.54 13.82 -12.13
N HIS A 528 -43.18 13.12 -13.20
CA HIS A 528 -43.43 13.56 -14.58
C HIS A 528 -44.91 13.73 -14.87
N ILE A 529 -45.76 12.78 -14.46
CA ILE A 529 -47.20 12.85 -14.67
C ILE A 529 -47.80 14.08 -13.97
N ILE A 530 -47.43 14.36 -12.71
CA ILE A 530 -47.92 15.55 -12.02
C ILE A 530 -47.35 16.83 -12.63
N GLN A 531 -46.05 16.86 -12.92
CA GLN A 531 -45.41 18.03 -13.54
C GLN A 531 -46.05 18.34 -14.90
N ASN A 532 -46.29 17.33 -15.74
CA ASN A 532 -46.99 17.46 -17.02
C ASN A 532 -48.42 17.96 -16.84
N TYR A 533 -49.14 17.42 -15.85
CA TYR A 533 -50.48 17.92 -15.53
C TYR A 533 -50.43 19.41 -15.18
N VAL A 534 -49.54 19.83 -14.28
CA VAL A 534 -49.40 21.24 -13.88
C VAL A 534 -48.98 22.12 -15.04
N GLU A 535 -47.99 21.70 -15.83
CA GLU A 535 -47.56 22.40 -17.04
C GLU A 535 -48.70 22.53 -18.05
N SER A 536 -49.58 21.53 -18.18
CA SER A 536 -50.72 21.56 -19.11
C SER A 536 -51.84 22.53 -18.70
N LEU A 537 -51.88 22.96 -17.44
CA LEU A 537 -52.86 23.94 -16.96
C LEU A 537 -52.56 25.36 -17.47
N TYR A 538 -51.35 25.60 -18.01
CA TYR A 538 -50.89 26.91 -18.41
C TYR A 538 -50.18 26.86 -19.76
N THR A 539 -50.40 27.85 -20.63
CA THR A 539 -49.74 27.94 -21.94
C THR A 539 -48.25 28.27 -21.81
N SER A 540 -47.87 28.95 -20.73
CA SER A 540 -46.48 29.25 -20.38
C SER A 540 -46.32 29.48 -18.87
N ILE A 541 -45.09 29.42 -18.36
CA ILE A 541 -44.84 29.76 -16.96
C ILE A 541 -45.17 31.22 -16.63
N ALA A 542 -45.06 32.13 -17.61
CA ALA A 542 -45.45 33.53 -17.45
C ALA A 542 -46.95 33.69 -17.20
N GLU A 543 -47.79 32.83 -17.78
CA GLU A 543 -49.22 32.77 -17.50
C GLU A 543 -49.48 32.20 -16.10
N ALA A 544 -48.77 31.13 -15.72
CA ALA A 544 -48.89 30.52 -14.41
C ALA A 544 -48.57 31.51 -13.26
N LEU A 545 -47.65 32.45 -13.49
CA LEU A 545 -47.29 33.51 -12.53
C LEU A 545 -48.39 34.57 -12.34
N ASN A 546 -49.31 34.71 -13.30
CA ASN A 546 -50.42 35.65 -13.24
C ASN A 546 -51.73 35.01 -12.73
N GLY A 547 -51.74 33.68 -12.53
CA GLY A 547 -52.89 32.90 -12.06
C GLY A 547 -52.90 32.62 -10.55
N GLU A 548 -53.76 31.70 -10.12
CA GLU A 548 -53.79 31.27 -8.71
C GLU A 548 -52.52 30.51 -8.32
N PHE A 549 -51.90 30.89 -7.19
CA PHE A 549 -50.67 30.27 -6.68
C PHE A 549 -50.87 28.88 -6.06
N LYS A 550 -52.08 28.33 -6.12
CA LYS A 550 -52.47 27.05 -5.57
C LYS A 550 -53.19 26.23 -6.64
N ILE A 551 -52.80 24.97 -6.79
CA ILE A 551 -53.34 24.06 -7.79
C ILE A 551 -53.94 22.85 -7.09
N LYS A 552 -55.10 22.39 -7.56
CA LYS A 552 -55.71 21.14 -7.11
C LYS A 552 -55.25 19.98 -7.97
N ILE A 553 -54.71 18.94 -7.33
CA ILE A 553 -54.28 17.71 -8.00
C ILE A 553 -55.47 16.72 -8.07
N PRO A 554 -55.80 16.16 -9.25
CA PRO A 554 -56.89 15.21 -9.42
C PRO A 554 -56.72 13.94 -8.57
N ASN A 555 -57.85 13.36 -8.15
CA ASN A 555 -57.84 12.20 -7.25
C ASN A 555 -57.17 10.95 -7.84
N HIS A 556 -57.23 10.77 -9.16
CA HIS A 556 -56.69 9.60 -9.86
C HIS A 556 -55.16 9.66 -10.06
N LEU A 557 -54.53 10.83 -9.90
CA LEU A 557 -53.08 10.94 -10.01
C LEU A 557 -52.43 10.51 -8.69
N GLN A 558 -51.38 9.69 -8.74
CA GLN A 558 -50.65 9.29 -7.54
C GLN A 558 -49.64 10.35 -7.14
N ILE A 559 -49.56 10.66 -5.84
CA ILE A 559 -48.67 11.70 -5.31
C ILE A 559 -47.25 11.15 -5.11
N PRO A 560 -46.21 11.80 -5.66
CA PRO A 560 -44.83 11.43 -5.41
C PRO A 560 -44.39 11.82 -4.00
N LYS A 561 -43.45 11.06 -3.43
CA LYS A 561 -42.87 11.20 -2.08
C LYS A 561 -42.45 12.63 -1.78
N ARG A 562 -41.84 13.34 -2.74
CA ARG A 562 -41.42 14.75 -2.58
C ARG A 562 -42.55 15.70 -2.22
N LEU A 563 -43.75 15.42 -2.71
CA LEU A 563 -44.95 16.23 -2.48
C LEU A 563 -45.77 15.74 -1.28
N GLN A 564 -45.47 14.57 -0.73
CA GLN A 564 -46.10 14.09 0.50
C GLN A 564 -45.80 15.05 1.65
N GLY A 565 -46.85 15.43 2.40
CA GLY A 565 -46.78 16.44 3.46
C GLY A 565 -46.82 17.91 3.00
N LYS A 566 -46.75 18.17 1.69
CA LYS A 566 -46.88 19.53 1.10
C LYS A 566 -48.25 19.82 0.49
N ILE A 567 -49.06 18.78 0.35
CA ILE A 567 -50.40 18.81 -0.20
C ILE A 567 -51.39 18.87 0.97
N SER A 568 -52.40 19.75 0.89
CA SER A 568 -53.48 19.81 1.88
C SER A 568 -54.49 18.66 1.72
N GLU A 569 -55.36 18.45 2.71
CA GLU A 569 -56.36 17.37 2.71
C GLU A 569 -57.27 17.37 1.48
N ASP A 570 -57.56 18.55 0.92
CA ASP A 570 -58.35 18.75 -0.31
C ASP A 570 -57.55 18.55 -1.62
N ARG A 571 -56.31 18.07 -1.51
CA ARG A 571 -55.32 17.85 -2.60
C ARG A 571 -54.82 19.13 -3.28
N THR A 572 -54.79 20.24 -2.57
CA THR A 572 -54.26 21.51 -3.07
C THR A 572 -52.76 21.68 -2.73
N ILE A 573 -51.98 22.24 -3.65
CA ILE A 573 -50.53 22.46 -3.50
C ILE A 573 -50.10 23.82 -4.06
N LYS A 574 -49.04 24.41 -3.51
CA LYS A 574 -48.46 25.66 -4.01
C LYS A 574 -47.75 25.43 -5.36
N LEU A 575 -48.03 26.30 -6.33
CA LEU A 575 -47.40 26.29 -7.67
C LEU A 575 -45.85 26.40 -7.60
N GLN A 576 -45.30 27.02 -6.56
CA GLN A 576 -43.85 27.14 -6.32
C GLN A 576 -43.11 25.79 -6.29
N GLU A 577 -43.79 24.70 -5.92
CA GLU A 577 -43.18 23.37 -5.85
C GLU A 577 -42.80 22.76 -7.20
N PHE A 578 -43.27 23.39 -8.29
CA PHE A 578 -43.05 23.00 -9.69
C PHE A 578 -42.10 23.96 -10.42
N THR A 579 -41.56 24.98 -9.75
CA THR A 579 -40.53 25.87 -10.33
C THR A 579 -39.14 25.51 -9.83
N LYS A 580 -38.10 25.76 -10.65
CA LYS A 580 -36.72 25.31 -10.39
C LYS A 580 -36.13 25.84 -9.07
N PHE A 581 -36.51 27.05 -8.65
CA PHE A 581 -35.96 27.71 -7.46
C PHE A 581 -36.96 27.88 -6.31
N GLY A 582 -38.17 27.31 -6.40
CA GLY A 582 -39.21 27.50 -5.38
C GLY A 582 -39.62 28.97 -5.19
N SER A 583 -39.36 29.81 -6.19
CA SER A 583 -39.53 31.26 -6.14
C SER A 583 -40.20 31.77 -7.42
N PHE A 584 -40.87 32.91 -7.29
CA PHE A 584 -41.52 33.63 -8.40
C PHE A 584 -40.76 34.90 -8.83
N LYS A 585 -39.49 35.08 -8.43
CA LYS A 585 -38.68 36.27 -8.76
C LYS A 585 -37.62 35.95 -9.82
N GLY A 586 -37.57 36.78 -10.88
CA GLY A 586 -36.50 36.85 -11.91
C GLY A 586 -36.24 35.55 -12.68
N ASP A 587 -36.56 35.51 -13.99
CA ASP A 587 -36.28 34.39 -14.91
C ASP A 587 -36.77 33.01 -14.42
N VAL A 588 -38.02 32.95 -13.96
CA VAL A 588 -38.65 31.72 -13.46
C VAL A 588 -38.81 30.73 -14.61
N ILE A 589 -38.29 29.51 -14.42
CA ILE A 589 -38.49 28.37 -15.32
C ILE A 589 -39.08 27.18 -14.56
N TRP A 590 -39.78 26.31 -15.29
CA TRP A 590 -40.28 25.06 -14.76
C TRP A 590 -39.14 24.25 -14.17
N ARG A 591 -39.45 23.45 -13.16
CA ARG A 591 -38.49 22.52 -12.60
C ARG A 591 -38.08 21.51 -13.67
N ASP A 592 -36.80 21.18 -13.70
CA ASP A 592 -36.31 20.11 -14.57
C ASP A 592 -36.95 18.78 -14.15
N LYS A 593 -37.43 18.03 -15.13
CA LYS A 593 -37.96 16.67 -14.98
C LYS A 593 -36.81 15.73 -14.61
N MET A 594 -36.84 15.17 -13.41
CA MET A 594 -35.78 14.29 -12.92
C MET A 594 -35.93 12.90 -13.51
N ASP A 595 -34.85 12.38 -14.11
CA ASP A 595 -34.77 11.01 -14.59
C ASP A 595 -33.82 10.17 -13.73
N THR A 596 -34.01 8.86 -13.73
CA THR A 596 -33.16 7.92 -13.01
C THR A 596 -31.93 7.56 -13.84
N GLU A 597 -30.81 8.22 -13.58
CA GLU A 597 -29.52 7.81 -14.14
C GLU A 597 -28.95 6.62 -13.36
N LEU A 598 -28.71 5.48 -14.02
CA LEU A 598 -28.11 4.31 -13.37
C LEU A 598 -26.61 4.52 -13.08
N PHE A 599 -25.92 5.20 -13.99
CA PHE A 599 -24.48 5.45 -13.92
C PHE A 599 -24.20 6.94 -13.80
N ASN A 600 -23.28 7.31 -12.90
CA ASN A 600 -22.73 8.64 -12.81
C ASN A 600 -21.40 8.73 -13.54
N LYS A 601 -21.21 9.84 -14.25
CA LYS A 601 -19.94 10.18 -14.88
C LYS A 601 -19.11 11.06 -13.97
N SER A 602 -17.87 10.65 -13.72
CA SER A 602 -16.91 11.43 -12.94
C SER A 602 -16.35 12.61 -13.74
N SER A 603 -15.69 13.54 -13.04
CA SER A 603 -14.95 14.64 -13.69
C SER A 603 -13.80 14.16 -14.60
N THR A 604 -13.32 12.94 -14.41
CA THR A 604 -12.29 12.32 -15.27
C THR A 604 -12.89 11.55 -16.44
N GLY A 605 -14.22 11.57 -16.59
CA GLY A 605 -14.95 10.88 -17.64
C GLY A 605 -15.32 9.42 -17.33
N SER A 606 -14.87 8.87 -16.20
CA SER A 606 -15.14 7.46 -15.87
C SER A 606 -16.58 7.29 -15.39
N TRP A 607 -17.21 6.19 -15.79
CA TRP A 607 -18.56 5.84 -15.37
C TRP A 607 -18.56 4.92 -14.17
N SER A 608 -19.44 5.16 -13.20
CA SER A 608 -19.64 4.31 -12.03
C SER A 608 -21.13 4.20 -11.72
N ILE A 609 -21.58 3.02 -11.29
CA ILE A 609 -22.95 2.85 -10.81
C ILE A 609 -23.22 3.76 -9.61
N GLN A 610 -24.42 4.33 -9.52
CA GLN A 610 -24.81 5.08 -8.32
C GLN A 610 -24.88 4.14 -7.11
N SER A 611 -24.36 4.56 -5.96
CA SER A 611 -24.28 3.71 -4.76
C SER A 611 -25.63 3.15 -4.29
N LYS A 612 -26.75 3.84 -4.56
CA LYS A 612 -28.09 3.36 -4.21
C LYS A 612 -28.57 2.18 -5.08
N TYR A 613 -27.93 1.94 -6.23
CA TYR A 613 -28.27 0.88 -7.16
C TYR A 613 -27.29 -0.30 -7.12
N THR A 614 -26.29 -0.29 -6.24
CA THR A 614 -25.40 -1.45 -6.05
C THR A 614 -26.17 -2.59 -5.42
N TYR A 615 -25.90 -3.82 -5.85
CA TYR A 615 -26.46 -5.03 -5.26
C TYR A 615 -25.36 -5.94 -4.71
N VAL A 616 -25.63 -6.55 -3.57
CA VAL A 616 -24.78 -7.56 -2.95
C VAL A 616 -25.39 -8.92 -3.27
N SER A 617 -24.68 -9.68 -4.11
CA SER A 617 -25.09 -11.02 -4.53
C SER A 617 -24.71 -12.04 -3.46
N ALA A 618 -25.64 -12.94 -3.12
CA ALA A 618 -25.38 -14.05 -2.20
C ALA A 618 -25.96 -15.36 -2.75
N GLY A 619 -25.17 -16.44 -2.75
CA GLY A 619 -25.64 -17.75 -3.17
C GLY A 619 -24.51 -18.71 -3.57
N ALA A 620 -24.89 -19.95 -3.91
CA ALA A 620 -23.95 -20.92 -4.46
C ALA A 620 -23.38 -20.42 -5.80
N SER A 621 -22.10 -20.68 -6.05
CA SER A 621 -21.44 -20.18 -7.26
C SER A 621 -20.31 -21.07 -7.75
N HIS A 622 -19.98 -20.91 -9.03
CA HIS A 622 -18.76 -21.43 -9.61
C HIS A 622 -17.77 -20.29 -9.79
N HIS A 623 -16.61 -20.41 -9.16
CA HIS A 623 -15.49 -19.50 -9.34
C HIS A 623 -14.60 -20.06 -10.46
N HIS A 624 -14.63 -19.39 -11.61
CA HIS A 624 -13.76 -19.69 -12.76
C HIS A 624 -12.48 -18.84 -12.63
N ASP A 625 -11.42 -19.45 -12.08
CA ASP A 625 -10.12 -18.83 -11.75
C ASP A 625 -9.16 -19.00 -12.94
N TYR A 626 -8.68 -17.90 -13.52
CA TYR A 626 -7.80 -17.92 -14.69
C TYR A 626 -6.34 -18.09 -14.25
N GLU A 627 -5.80 -19.31 -14.37
CA GLU A 627 -4.47 -19.62 -13.83
C GLU A 627 -3.37 -18.86 -14.60
N SER A 628 -2.75 -17.88 -13.92
CA SER A 628 -1.65 -17.07 -14.50
C SER A 628 -2.04 -16.44 -15.84
N PHE A 629 -3.26 -15.89 -15.90
CA PHE A 629 -3.89 -15.36 -17.10
C PHE A 629 -3.01 -14.39 -17.90
N TYR A 630 -2.69 -13.22 -17.32
CA TYR A 630 -1.85 -12.22 -17.97
C TYR A 630 -0.45 -12.72 -18.31
N PRO A 631 0.25 -13.46 -17.44
CA PRO A 631 1.48 -14.14 -17.82
C PRO A 631 1.38 -15.00 -19.08
N LEU A 632 0.34 -15.82 -19.17
CA LEU A 632 0.16 -16.69 -20.32
C LEU A 632 -0.17 -15.88 -21.58
N LEU A 633 -1.03 -14.86 -21.48
CA LEU A 633 -1.33 -13.97 -22.61
C LEU A 633 -0.09 -13.21 -23.10
N LEU A 634 0.78 -12.73 -22.21
CA LEU A 634 2.06 -12.09 -22.60
C LEU A 634 2.98 -13.06 -23.35
N SER A 635 3.01 -14.32 -22.94
CA SER A 635 3.78 -15.38 -23.62
C SER A 635 3.18 -15.68 -25.00
N ARG A 636 1.85 -15.77 -25.10
CA ARG A 636 1.12 -15.98 -26.37
C ARG A 636 1.23 -14.82 -27.35
N LEU A 637 1.45 -13.61 -26.84
CA LEU A 637 1.77 -12.42 -27.62
C LEU A 637 3.28 -12.29 -27.90
N SER A 638 4.10 -13.19 -27.37
CA SER A 638 5.56 -13.21 -27.53
C SER A 638 6.23 -11.90 -27.11
N VAL A 639 5.70 -11.23 -26.09
CA VAL A 639 6.12 -9.87 -25.69
C VAL A 639 7.59 -9.83 -25.26
N PHE A 640 8.05 -10.87 -24.58
CA PHE A 640 9.41 -10.98 -24.08
C PHE A 640 10.31 -11.86 -24.96
N VAL A 641 9.82 -12.28 -26.14
CA VAL A 641 10.63 -13.03 -27.11
C VAL A 641 11.48 -12.06 -27.91
N ASN A 642 12.79 -12.20 -27.78
CA ASN A 642 13.75 -11.38 -28.50
C ASN A 642 14.91 -12.24 -28.99
N PRO A 643 14.83 -12.85 -30.20
CA PRO A 643 15.87 -13.77 -30.68
C PRO A 643 17.24 -13.10 -30.84
N SER A 644 17.27 -11.79 -31.14
CA SER A 644 18.52 -11.03 -31.23
C SER A 644 19.27 -10.95 -29.90
N TYR A 645 18.55 -11.20 -28.80
CA TYR A 645 19.06 -11.13 -27.44
C TYR A 645 19.09 -12.52 -26.78
N HIS A 646 17.99 -13.26 -26.75
CA HIS A 646 17.87 -14.58 -26.11
C HIS A 646 18.35 -15.76 -26.97
N GLY A 647 18.48 -15.57 -28.28
CA GLY A 647 18.82 -16.65 -29.21
C GLY A 647 17.67 -17.63 -29.46
N TYR A 648 18.05 -18.84 -29.85
CA TYR A 648 17.17 -19.92 -30.29
C TYR A 648 17.46 -21.21 -29.53
N LYS A 649 16.42 -22.00 -29.28
CA LYS A 649 16.50 -23.37 -28.77
C LYS A 649 17.12 -24.30 -29.81
N GLU A 650 17.50 -25.51 -29.40
CA GLU A 650 18.11 -26.51 -30.30
C GLU A 650 17.20 -26.91 -31.47
N ASP A 651 15.89 -26.84 -31.28
CA ASP A 651 14.86 -27.08 -32.31
C ASP A 651 14.66 -25.89 -33.28
N GLY A 652 15.41 -24.80 -33.10
CA GLY A 652 15.35 -23.59 -33.91
C GLY A 652 14.24 -22.61 -33.51
N ALA A 653 13.46 -22.87 -32.46
CA ALA A 653 12.47 -21.92 -31.96
C ALA A 653 13.13 -20.79 -31.15
N PRO A 654 12.64 -19.53 -31.21
CA PRO A 654 13.10 -18.48 -30.31
C PRO A 654 12.94 -18.86 -28.83
N ILE A 655 13.93 -18.48 -28.02
CA ILE A 655 13.84 -18.63 -26.56
C ILE A 655 12.84 -17.61 -26.00
N ASP A 656 11.93 -18.07 -25.15
CA ASP A 656 11.01 -17.26 -24.37
C ASP A 656 11.34 -17.44 -22.88
N PRO A 657 12.20 -16.58 -22.30
CA PRO A 657 12.62 -16.74 -20.91
C PRO A 657 11.44 -16.62 -19.95
N TYR A 658 10.38 -15.90 -20.34
CA TYR A 658 9.23 -15.66 -19.49
C TYR A 658 8.29 -16.88 -19.44
N TYR A 659 8.09 -17.53 -20.59
CA TYR A 659 7.35 -18.79 -20.64
C TYR A 659 8.12 -19.95 -19.97
N ASP A 660 9.44 -20.01 -20.16
CA ASP A 660 10.29 -20.99 -19.48
C ASP A 660 10.21 -20.82 -17.95
N MET A 661 10.24 -19.59 -17.43
CA MET A 661 9.98 -19.30 -16.00
C MET A 661 8.61 -19.80 -15.52
N TYR A 662 7.58 -19.70 -16.36
CA TYR A 662 6.23 -20.20 -16.04
C TYR A 662 6.20 -21.73 -15.93
N LEU A 663 6.85 -22.43 -16.87
CA LEU A 663 6.94 -23.90 -16.85
C LEU A 663 7.70 -24.40 -15.63
N ASP A 664 8.85 -23.81 -15.32
CA ASP A 664 9.63 -24.12 -14.12
C ASP A 664 8.79 -23.96 -12.85
N ARG A 665 8.03 -22.86 -12.76
CA ARG A 665 7.14 -22.62 -11.62
C ARG A 665 6.11 -23.73 -11.49
N ALA A 666 5.50 -24.16 -12.60
CA ALA A 666 4.49 -25.20 -12.61
C ALA A 666 5.07 -26.53 -12.09
N ALA A 667 6.27 -26.91 -12.56
CA ALA A 667 6.97 -28.10 -12.09
C ALA A 667 7.27 -28.03 -10.58
N LYS A 668 7.87 -26.92 -10.11
CA LYS A 668 8.21 -26.74 -8.69
C LYS A 668 7.00 -26.66 -7.77
N LYS A 669 5.86 -26.16 -8.26
CA LYS A 669 4.59 -26.15 -7.53
C LYS A 669 4.08 -27.57 -7.28
N GLU A 670 4.27 -28.49 -8.21
CA GLU A 670 3.90 -29.90 -8.02
C GLU A 670 4.89 -30.61 -7.08
N GLU A 671 6.20 -30.40 -7.25
CA GLU A 671 7.22 -30.90 -6.32
C GLU A 671 6.97 -30.46 -4.88
N SER A 672 6.59 -29.18 -4.65
CA SER A 672 6.31 -28.66 -3.31
C SER A 672 5.13 -29.34 -2.60
N LYS A 673 4.24 -30.01 -3.34
CA LYS A 673 3.06 -30.71 -2.81
C LYS A 673 3.25 -32.21 -2.71
N ASP A 674 4.25 -32.76 -3.39
CA ASP A 674 4.52 -34.20 -3.44
C ASP A 674 4.92 -34.72 -2.07
N GLN A 675 4.02 -35.43 -1.40
CA GLN A 675 4.27 -35.98 -0.05
C GLN A 675 5.30 -37.11 -0.04
N SER A 676 5.76 -37.60 -1.21
CA SER A 676 6.82 -38.60 -1.30
C SER A 676 8.22 -38.00 -1.13
N LEU A 677 8.36 -36.68 -1.30
CA LEU A 677 9.63 -35.98 -1.13
C LEU A 677 9.89 -35.61 0.36
N PRO A 678 11.15 -35.57 0.80
CA PRO A 678 11.54 -35.02 2.10
C PRO A 678 10.99 -33.59 2.32
N GLU A 679 10.71 -33.24 3.57
CA GLU A 679 10.16 -31.92 3.90
C GLU A 679 11.08 -30.76 3.48
N GLU A 680 12.39 -30.96 3.58
CA GLU A 680 13.40 -29.98 3.14
C GLU A 680 13.32 -29.71 1.63
N ASP A 681 13.29 -30.76 0.81
CA ASP A 681 13.16 -30.64 -0.65
C ASP A 681 11.86 -29.95 -1.06
N ARG A 682 10.75 -30.26 -0.37
CA ARG A 682 9.45 -29.60 -0.63
C ARG A 682 9.46 -28.13 -0.24
N ASN A 683 10.15 -27.80 0.85
CA ASN A 683 10.31 -26.41 1.30
C ASN A 683 11.17 -25.61 0.31
N ASP A 684 12.23 -26.21 -0.22
CA ASP A 684 13.05 -25.60 -1.27
C ASP A 684 12.25 -25.40 -2.56
N ALA A 685 11.49 -26.42 -2.98
CA ALA A 685 10.57 -26.31 -4.12
C ALA A 685 9.50 -25.22 -3.89
N ASP A 686 8.97 -25.06 -2.66
CA ASP A 686 8.05 -23.97 -2.34
C ASP A 686 8.71 -22.59 -2.45
N ILE A 687 9.95 -22.42 -1.97
CA ILE A 687 10.71 -21.17 -2.14
C ILE A 687 10.92 -20.88 -3.63
N GLU A 688 11.30 -21.89 -4.40
CA GLU A 688 11.53 -21.79 -5.84
C GLU A 688 10.28 -21.40 -6.65
N GLN A 689 9.13 -22.05 -6.41
CA GLN A 689 7.90 -21.69 -7.10
C GLN A 689 7.40 -20.29 -6.69
N ASN A 690 7.55 -19.92 -5.42
CA ASN A 690 7.17 -18.60 -4.93
C ASN A 690 8.04 -17.50 -5.54
N SER A 691 9.34 -17.77 -5.75
CA SER A 691 10.28 -16.86 -6.39
C SER A 691 9.89 -16.57 -7.84
N ARG A 692 9.58 -17.60 -8.62
CA ARG A 692 9.11 -17.45 -10.00
C ARG A 692 7.74 -16.80 -10.09
N LYS A 693 6.82 -17.12 -9.17
CA LYS A 693 5.50 -16.46 -9.07
C LYS A 693 5.64 -14.96 -8.86
N LEU A 694 6.60 -14.53 -8.04
CA LEU A 694 6.87 -13.12 -7.78
C LEU A 694 7.31 -12.38 -9.05
N LEU A 695 8.25 -12.95 -9.83
CA LEU A 695 8.72 -12.35 -11.08
C LEU A 695 7.61 -12.26 -12.12
N ILE A 696 6.92 -13.38 -12.34
CA ILE A 696 5.88 -13.49 -13.36
C ILE A 696 4.76 -12.46 -13.12
N ASN A 697 4.32 -12.29 -11.87
CA ASN A 697 3.28 -11.32 -11.56
C ASN A 697 3.76 -9.86 -11.66
N ALA A 698 5.07 -9.59 -11.54
CA ALA A 698 5.63 -8.26 -11.62
C ALA A 698 5.86 -7.77 -13.07
N ALA A 699 6.05 -8.70 -14.02
CA ALA A 699 6.42 -8.38 -15.41
C ALA A 699 5.43 -7.45 -16.10
N SER A 700 4.11 -7.70 -15.98
CA SER A 700 3.09 -6.86 -16.62
C SER A 700 3.05 -5.44 -16.05
N GLY A 701 3.39 -5.26 -14.77
CA GLY A 701 3.49 -3.95 -14.14
C GLY A 701 4.70 -3.17 -14.63
N MET A 702 5.85 -3.83 -14.73
CA MET A 702 7.08 -3.23 -15.23
C MET A 702 7.05 -2.96 -16.73
N GLY A 703 6.42 -3.85 -17.50
CA GLY A 703 6.19 -3.66 -18.92
C GLY A 703 5.29 -2.45 -19.23
N ASP A 704 4.41 -2.08 -18.31
CA ASP A 704 3.54 -0.89 -18.42
C ASP A 704 4.05 0.33 -17.62
N ALA A 705 5.31 0.30 -17.16
CA ALA A 705 5.86 1.41 -16.39
C ALA A 705 5.90 2.72 -17.20
N LYS A 706 5.86 3.85 -16.48
CA LYS A 706 5.98 5.21 -17.05
C LYS A 706 7.42 5.71 -17.12
N PHE A 707 8.35 4.99 -16.49
CA PHE A 707 9.77 5.30 -16.43
C PHE A 707 10.56 4.32 -17.30
N GLU A 708 11.76 4.73 -17.72
CA GLU A 708 12.65 3.89 -18.53
C GLU A 708 13.06 2.63 -17.79
N ASN A 709 12.93 1.48 -18.45
CA ASN A 709 13.40 0.18 -17.99
C ASN A 709 13.54 -0.77 -19.20
N ASN A 710 14.24 -1.89 -19.02
CA ASN A 710 14.58 -2.77 -20.12
C ASN A 710 13.44 -3.67 -20.61
N ILE A 711 12.35 -3.83 -19.86
CA ILE A 711 11.21 -4.68 -20.26
C ILE A 711 9.96 -3.88 -20.60
N ARG A 712 10.09 -2.56 -20.75
CA ARG A 712 8.99 -1.64 -21.06
C ARG A 712 8.40 -1.96 -22.44
N ALA A 713 7.14 -2.35 -22.45
CA ALA A 713 6.37 -2.72 -23.62
C ALA A 713 4.90 -2.26 -23.49
N ASN A 714 4.68 -0.94 -23.36
CA ASN A 714 3.35 -0.38 -23.11
C ASN A 714 2.32 -0.82 -24.16
N ASN A 715 2.68 -0.83 -25.45
CA ASN A 715 1.73 -1.18 -26.50
C ASN A 715 1.32 -2.65 -26.41
N ALA A 716 2.27 -3.55 -26.20
CA ALA A 716 2.00 -4.98 -26.02
C ALA A 716 1.21 -5.27 -24.74
N VAL A 717 1.52 -4.61 -23.62
CA VAL A 717 0.79 -4.80 -22.35
C VAL A 717 -0.64 -4.25 -22.43
N ILE A 718 -0.87 -3.09 -23.07
CA ILE A 718 -2.22 -2.57 -23.30
C ILE A 718 -3.01 -3.53 -24.20
N SER A 719 -2.38 -4.03 -25.27
CA SER A 719 -2.99 -5.03 -26.17
C SER A 719 -3.43 -6.27 -25.39
N MET A 720 -2.52 -6.82 -24.57
CA MET A 720 -2.77 -7.98 -23.71
C MET A 720 -3.95 -7.76 -22.75
N ARG A 721 -3.99 -6.61 -22.06
CA ARG A 721 -5.09 -6.29 -21.13
C ARG A 721 -6.43 -6.18 -21.82
N ILE A 722 -6.49 -5.59 -23.02
CA ILE A 722 -7.74 -5.45 -23.76
C ILE A 722 -8.21 -6.82 -24.26
N ILE A 723 -7.30 -7.62 -24.85
CA ILE A 723 -7.59 -9.01 -25.25
C ILE A 723 -8.15 -9.82 -24.06
N GLY A 724 -7.48 -9.73 -22.89
CA GLY A 724 -7.92 -10.43 -21.69
C GLY A 724 -9.31 -10.00 -21.20
N GLN A 725 -9.65 -8.71 -21.30
CA GLN A 725 -10.98 -8.21 -20.95
C GLN A 725 -12.07 -8.72 -21.90
N LEU A 726 -11.79 -8.74 -23.21
CA LEU A 726 -12.70 -9.27 -24.22
C LEU A 726 -12.97 -10.76 -24.00
N PHE A 727 -11.93 -11.56 -23.69
CA PHE A 727 -12.08 -12.96 -23.32
C PHE A 727 -12.91 -13.14 -22.04
N ALA A 728 -12.61 -12.41 -20.98
CA ALA A 728 -13.35 -12.51 -19.72
C ALA A 728 -14.84 -12.19 -19.90
N TRP A 729 -15.17 -11.15 -20.68
CA TRP A 729 -16.56 -10.81 -20.95
C TRP A 729 -17.25 -11.84 -21.85
N ARG A 730 -16.59 -12.38 -22.89
CA ARG A 730 -17.16 -13.45 -23.73
C ARG A 730 -17.51 -14.69 -22.92
N ILE A 731 -16.64 -15.08 -21.99
CA ILE A 731 -16.91 -16.21 -21.07
C ILE A 731 -18.16 -15.88 -20.24
N GLY A 732 -18.22 -14.70 -19.63
CA GLY A 732 -19.39 -14.27 -18.85
C GLY A 732 -20.69 -14.24 -19.68
N GLN A 733 -20.64 -13.67 -20.88
CA GLN A 733 -21.78 -13.57 -21.79
C GLN A 733 -22.25 -14.95 -22.25
N ALA A 734 -21.35 -15.87 -22.58
CA ALA A 734 -21.70 -17.25 -22.93
C ALA A 734 -22.39 -17.98 -21.76
N GLN A 735 -21.90 -17.80 -20.53
CA GLN A 735 -22.54 -18.35 -19.34
C GLN A 735 -23.93 -17.73 -19.11
N THR A 736 -24.09 -16.42 -19.34
CA THR A 736 -25.39 -15.74 -19.23
C THR A 736 -26.41 -16.22 -20.26
N LEU A 737 -25.98 -16.50 -21.49
CA LEU A 737 -26.84 -17.11 -22.52
C LEU A 737 -27.33 -18.51 -22.10
N ALA A 738 -26.51 -19.26 -21.36
CA ALA A 738 -26.88 -20.53 -20.74
C ALA A 738 -27.70 -20.38 -19.43
N GLY A 739 -28.12 -19.15 -19.08
CA GLY A 739 -28.99 -18.87 -17.95
C GLY A 739 -28.30 -18.35 -16.69
N ALA A 740 -26.96 -18.28 -16.66
CA ALA A 740 -26.22 -17.87 -15.47
C ALA A 740 -26.38 -16.38 -15.13
N ARG A 741 -26.21 -16.04 -13.84
CA ARG A 741 -25.87 -14.68 -13.41
C ARG A 741 -24.36 -14.57 -13.17
N VAL A 742 -23.77 -13.42 -13.51
CA VAL A 742 -22.32 -13.18 -13.41
C VAL A 742 -22.07 -11.99 -12.46
N PRO A 743 -22.25 -12.16 -11.15
CA PRO A 743 -22.22 -11.06 -10.18
C PRO A 743 -20.84 -10.42 -9.98
N SER A 744 -19.77 -11.07 -10.46
CA SER A 744 -18.40 -10.63 -10.22
C SER A 744 -17.49 -11.12 -11.34
N THR A 745 -16.73 -10.20 -11.94
CA THR A 745 -15.79 -10.47 -13.04
C THR A 745 -14.59 -9.58 -12.88
N ASN A 746 -13.40 -10.15 -12.82
CA ASN A 746 -12.17 -9.38 -12.86
C ASN A 746 -11.18 -10.00 -13.85
N THR A 747 -9.97 -9.47 -13.86
CA THR A 747 -8.90 -9.93 -14.74
C THR A 747 -8.37 -11.31 -14.39
N ASP A 748 -8.63 -11.78 -13.16
CA ASP A 748 -8.14 -13.06 -12.65
C ASP A 748 -9.21 -14.16 -12.75
N GLY A 749 -10.47 -13.82 -13.08
CA GLY A 749 -11.55 -14.79 -13.12
C GLY A 749 -12.94 -14.17 -13.03
N LEU A 750 -13.96 -15.02 -13.01
CA LEU A 750 -15.34 -14.61 -12.79
C LEU A 750 -16.11 -15.62 -11.94
N TYR A 751 -17.22 -15.17 -11.38
CA TYR A 751 -18.14 -16.00 -10.62
C TYR A 751 -19.45 -16.14 -11.40
N THR A 752 -19.96 -17.36 -11.53
CA THR A 752 -21.28 -17.65 -12.10
C THR A 752 -22.21 -18.22 -11.03
N MET A 753 -23.49 -17.86 -11.12
CA MET A 753 -24.58 -18.36 -10.28
C MET A 753 -25.73 -18.86 -11.16
N ASP A 754 -26.64 -19.63 -10.57
CA ASP A 754 -27.90 -20.09 -11.19
C ASP A 754 -27.72 -20.93 -12.46
N ILE A 755 -26.64 -21.71 -12.51
CA ILE A 755 -26.34 -22.66 -13.58
C ILE A 755 -25.82 -23.96 -12.95
N SER A 756 -26.09 -25.11 -13.59
CA SER A 756 -25.54 -26.39 -13.11
C SER A 756 -24.04 -26.48 -13.36
N ALA A 757 -23.36 -27.29 -12.55
CA ALA A 757 -21.92 -27.50 -12.67
C ALA A 757 -21.54 -28.08 -14.04
N GLU A 758 -22.33 -29.04 -14.52
CA GLU A 758 -22.09 -29.74 -15.78
C GLU A 758 -22.23 -28.81 -16.99
N GLU A 759 -23.28 -27.98 -17.00
CA GLU A 759 -23.53 -27.05 -18.10
C GLU A 759 -22.50 -25.92 -18.09
N SER A 760 -22.17 -25.40 -16.91
CA SER A 760 -21.15 -24.36 -16.77
C SER A 760 -19.78 -24.81 -17.28
N ASP A 761 -19.35 -26.02 -16.94
CA ASP A 761 -18.08 -26.58 -17.42
C ASP A 761 -18.09 -26.85 -18.94
N ARG A 762 -19.23 -27.32 -19.48
CA ARG A 762 -19.41 -27.54 -20.92
C ARG A 762 -19.22 -26.24 -21.70
N ILE A 763 -19.95 -25.18 -21.32
CA ILE A 763 -19.87 -23.86 -21.94
C ILE A 763 -18.46 -23.28 -21.81
N LEU A 764 -17.85 -23.40 -20.62
CA LEU A 764 -16.50 -22.90 -20.39
C LEU A 764 -15.48 -23.55 -21.32
N LYS A 765 -15.54 -24.88 -21.48
CA LYS A 765 -14.64 -25.63 -22.36
C LYS A 765 -14.83 -25.24 -23.84
N GLU A 766 -16.07 -24.99 -24.25
CA GLU A 766 -16.41 -24.60 -25.61
C GLU A 766 -15.91 -23.19 -25.93
N VAL A 767 -16.26 -22.20 -25.09
CA VAL A 767 -15.92 -20.78 -25.34
C VAL A 767 -14.43 -20.49 -25.19
N SER A 768 -13.72 -21.19 -24.30
CA SER A 768 -12.29 -20.92 -24.03
C SER A 768 -11.32 -21.71 -24.91
N LYS A 769 -11.82 -22.63 -25.74
CA LYS A 769 -11.00 -23.53 -26.56
C LYS A 769 -9.97 -22.77 -27.41
N ASP A 770 -10.41 -21.72 -28.09
CA ASP A 770 -9.58 -20.94 -29.01
C ASP A 770 -8.87 -19.76 -28.30
N MET A 771 -9.05 -19.61 -26.99
CA MET A 771 -8.35 -18.61 -26.18
C MET A 771 -6.96 -19.10 -25.74
N TYR A 772 -6.70 -20.43 -25.75
CA TYR A 772 -5.43 -21.05 -25.35
C TYR A 772 -4.95 -20.65 -23.94
N ILE A 773 -5.91 -20.48 -23.03
CA ILE A 773 -5.70 -20.16 -21.61
C ILE A 773 -6.07 -21.34 -20.72
N LYS A 774 -5.60 -21.32 -19.47
CA LYS A 774 -5.99 -22.31 -18.46
C LYS A 774 -6.97 -21.69 -17.47
N ILE A 775 -8.09 -22.37 -17.25
CA ILE A 775 -9.13 -21.96 -16.31
C ILE A 775 -9.39 -23.12 -15.34
N ASP A 776 -9.22 -22.87 -14.05
CA ASP A 776 -9.56 -23.80 -12.99
C ASP A 776 -10.89 -23.39 -12.38
N THR A 777 -11.84 -24.32 -12.25
CA THR A 777 -13.12 -23.99 -11.62
C THR A 777 -13.21 -24.54 -10.20
N LYS A 778 -13.59 -23.67 -9.26
CA LYS A 778 -13.86 -24.02 -7.86
C LYS A 778 -15.36 -23.90 -7.58
N ARG A 779 -15.91 -24.84 -6.83
CA ARG A 779 -17.33 -24.86 -6.42
C ARG A 779 -17.46 -24.28 -5.02
N LEU A 780 -18.32 -23.28 -4.88
CA LEU A 780 -18.60 -22.61 -3.62
C LEU A 780 -20.06 -22.85 -3.23
N ASP A 781 -20.30 -23.26 -2.00
CA ASP A 781 -21.67 -23.33 -1.48
C ASP A 781 -22.25 -21.92 -1.27
N ARG A 782 -21.36 -20.94 -1.08
CA ARG A 782 -21.72 -19.54 -0.91
C ARG A 782 -20.59 -18.61 -1.32
N LEU A 783 -20.96 -17.69 -2.20
CA LEU A 783 -20.30 -16.43 -2.46
C LEU A 783 -21.18 -15.32 -1.92
N VAL A 784 -20.61 -14.37 -1.20
CA VAL A 784 -21.20 -13.05 -0.95
C VAL A 784 -20.34 -12.01 -1.64
N SER A 785 -20.86 -11.31 -2.64
CA SER A 785 -20.10 -10.39 -3.49
C SER A 785 -20.81 -9.07 -3.62
N LYS A 786 -20.16 -8.00 -3.17
CA LYS A 786 -20.59 -6.62 -3.47
C LYS A 786 -20.07 -6.16 -4.83
N ASP A 787 -18.82 -6.52 -5.13
CA ASP A 787 -18.14 -6.23 -6.38
C ASP A 787 -16.93 -7.16 -6.55
N SER A 788 -16.21 -6.96 -7.65
CA SER A 788 -15.01 -7.72 -8.03
C SER A 788 -13.87 -7.74 -6.98
N ASN A 789 -13.86 -6.81 -6.02
CA ASN A 789 -12.81 -6.65 -5.02
C ASN A 789 -13.30 -6.89 -3.57
N ASN A 790 -14.61 -6.81 -3.33
CA ASN A 790 -15.24 -7.00 -2.02
C ASN A 790 -16.12 -8.25 -2.04
N ARG A 791 -15.57 -9.37 -1.56
CA ARG A 791 -16.22 -10.68 -1.60
C ARG A 791 -15.81 -11.63 -0.48
N LEU A 792 -16.70 -12.57 -0.17
CA LEU A 792 -16.49 -13.68 0.76
C LEU A 792 -16.85 -14.99 0.08
N GLU A 793 -15.95 -15.96 0.16
CA GLU A 793 -16.09 -17.33 -0.33
C GLU A 793 -16.11 -18.26 0.89
N SER A 794 -17.12 -19.12 0.98
CA SER A 794 -17.18 -20.16 2.00
C SER A 794 -17.47 -21.53 1.41
N HIS A 795 -17.27 -22.56 2.25
CA HIS A 795 -17.67 -23.93 2.02
C HIS A 795 -18.17 -24.54 3.34
N ASN A 796 -19.43 -24.96 3.39
CA ASN A 796 -20.13 -25.46 4.59
C ASN A 796 -20.01 -24.51 5.80
N GLY A 797 -20.16 -23.20 5.56
CA GLY A 797 -20.01 -22.16 6.57
C GLY A 797 -18.57 -21.88 7.02
N ILE A 798 -17.58 -22.58 6.48
CA ILE A 798 -16.15 -22.32 6.70
C ILE A 798 -15.70 -21.30 5.66
N ILE A 799 -15.22 -20.15 6.11
CA ILE A 799 -14.67 -19.10 5.25
C ILE A 799 -13.37 -19.63 4.62
N THR A 800 -13.30 -19.65 3.30
CA THR A 800 -12.11 -20.05 2.54
C THR A 800 -11.32 -18.85 2.03
N SER A 801 -11.99 -17.72 1.79
CA SER A 801 -11.39 -16.47 1.37
C SER A 801 -12.34 -15.32 1.69
N ALA A 802 -11.83 -14.22 2.23
CA ALA A 802 -12.57 -12.97 2.36
C ALA A 802 -11.64 -11.82 1.96
N LYS A 803 -12.11 -10.97 1.05
CA LYS A 803 -11.34 -9.88 0.45
C LYS A 803 -12.18 -8.61 0.44
N GLY A 804 -11.52 -7.47 0.59
CA GLY A 804 -12.16 -6.16 0.60
C GLY A 804 -11.64 -5.26 1.72
N GLY A 805 -12.27 -4.10 1.89
CA GLY A 805 -11.90 -3.15 2.94
C GLY A 805 -12.49 -3.42 4.32
N THR A 806 -13.47 -4.33 4.43
CA THR A 806 -14.35 -4.46 5.62
C THR A 806 -14.61 -5.91 6.07
N ILE A 807 -13.86 -6.88 5.53
CA ILE A 807 -13.92 -8.32 5.92
C ILE A 807 -12.57 -9.05 5.76
N ASN A 808 -11.50 -8.36 5.37
CA ASN A 808 -10.23 -8.97 4.98
C ASN A 808 -9.35 -9.34 6.19
N SER A 809 -9.60 -8.74 7.35
CA SER A 809 -8.91 -9.02 8.62
C SER A 809 -9.71 -9.99 9.50
N TRP A 810 -10.53 -10.86 8.91
CA TRP A 810 -11.32 -11.84 9.66
C TRP A 810 -10.46 -12.85 10.42
N GLU A 811 -9.23 -13.14 9.98
CA GLU A 811 -8.26 -13.97 10.73
C GLU A 811 -7.48 -13.16 11.79
N GLY A 812 -7.85 -11.91 12.00
CA GLY A 812 -7.20 -10.96 12.89
C GLY A 812 -6.30 -9.96 12.14
N PRO A 813 -5.65 -9.04 12.87
CA PRO A 813 -4.80 -8.02 12.26
C PRO A 813 -3.60 -8.63 11.53
N GLN A 814 -3.44 -8.29 10.25
CA GLN A 814 -2.33 -8.74 9.42
C GLN A 814 -1.36 -7.60 9.09
N LEU A 815 -0.07 -7.91 8.97
CA LEU A 815 1.01 -6.94 8.63
C LEU A 815 0.95 -6.41 7.19
N THR A 816 0.03 -6.91 6.37
CA THR A 816 -0.17 -6.45 4.99
C THR A 816 -1.37 -5.53 4.84
N GLN A 817 -2.06 -5.26 5.94
CA GLN A 817 -3.33 -4.56 5.97
C GLN A 817 -3.19 -3.32 6.85
N ASN A 818 -3.88 -2.26 6.44
CA ASN A 818 -3.90 -1.01 7.17
C ASN A 818 -5.33 -0.71 7.63
N LEU A 819 -5.70 -1.24 8.79
CA LEU A 819 -7.06 -1.15 9.30
C LEU A 819 -7.40 0.26 9.80
N ASP A 820 -8.60 0.74 9.45
CA ASP A 820 -9.21 1.95 9.99
C ASP A 820 -10.30 1.65 11.04
N HIS A 821 -10.34 0.41 11.56
CA HIS A 821 -11.25 -0.09 12.59
C HIS A 821 -10.66 -1.36 13.26
N PRO A 822 -11.21 -1.85 14.37
CA PRO A 822 -10.76 -3.10 15.01
C PRO A 822 -11.04 -4.35 14.17
N ALA A 823 -10.11 -5.31 14.11
CA ALA A 823 -10.25 -6.53 13.30
C ALA A 823 -11.43 -7.43 13.72
N ILE A 824 -11.93 -7.30 14.94
CA ILE A 824 -13.13 -8.02 15.40
C ILE A 824 -14.37 -7.70 14.55
N ILE A 825 -14.44 -6.50 13.96
CA ILE A 825 -15.56 -6.11 13.09
C ILE A 825 -15.59 -7.00 11.83
N ASP A 826 -14.44 -7.17 11.18
CA ASP A 826 -14.27 -8.05 10.02
C ASP A 826 -14.57 -9.50 10.37
N TYR A 827 -14.09 -9.99 11.52
CA TYR A 827 -14.34 -11.36 11.99
C TYR A 827 -15.84 -11.64 12.14
N VAL A 828 -16.55 -10.79 12.88
CA VAL A 828 -17.98 -10.98 13.16
C VAL A 828 -18.80 -10.90 11.87
N LEU A 829 -18.55 -9.89 11.05
CA LEU A 829 -19.27 -9.70 9.80
C LEU A 829 -19.02 -10.85 8.83
N ALA A 830 -17.78 -11.31 8.66
CA ALA A 830 -17.47 -12.43 7.79
C ALA A 830 -18.14 -13.73 8.29
N LYS A 831 -18.10 -14.00 9.60
CA LYS A 831 -18.80 -15.16 10.21
C LYS A 831 -20.30 -15.11 10.00
N TYR A 832 -20.91 -13.93 10.11
CA TYR A 832 -22.33 -13.75 9.85
C TYR A 832 -22.70 -14.05 8.39
N LEU A 833 -21.96 -13.46 7.44
CA LEU A 833 -22.20 -13.65 6.01
C LEU A 833 -21.99 -15.12 5.57
N ALA A 834 -21.06 -15.83 6.21
CA ALA A 834 -20.81 -17.26 5.96
C ALA A 834 -21.84 -18.20 6.61
N ASN A 835 -22.66 -17.75 7.55
CA ASN A 835 -23.47 -18.67 8.35
C ASN A 835 -24.60 -19.34 7.53
N ILE A 836 -24.55 -20.68 7.46
CA ILE A 836 -25.53 -21.53 6.78
C ILE A 836 -26.98 -21.39 7.28
N GLU A 837 -27.19 -21.01 8.54
CA GLU A 837 -28.52 -20.77 9.11
C GLU A 837 -29.24 -19.56 8.50
N PHE A 838 -28.50 -18.68 7.84
CA PHE A 838 -29.04 -17.57 7.05
C PHE A 838 -28.81 -17.88 5.57
N PRO A 839 -29.83 -18.38 4.83
CA PRO A 839 -29.69 -18.65 3.41
C PRO A 839 -29.39 -17.39 2.58
N ASN A 840 -29.89 -16.23 3.02
CA ASN A 840 -29.72 -14.96 2.32
C ASN A 840 -29.38 -13.80 3.29
N PRO A 841 -28.17 -13.79 3.87
CA PRO A 841 -27.82 -12.86 4.96
C PRO A 841 -27.79 -11.39 4.52
N VAL A 842 -27.77 -11.11 3.21
CA VAL A 842 -27.69 -9.75 2.65
C VAL A 842 -29.06 -9.11 2.41
N ASN A 843 -30.14 -9.89 2.43
CA ASN A 843 -31.51 -9.39 2.30
C ASN A 843 -32.28 -9.46 3.63
N ASP A 844 -31.73 -10.14 4.65
CA ASP A 844 -32.27 -10.19 6.00
C ASP A 844 -32.03 -8.88 6.75
N SER A 845 -32.96 -8.52 7.66
CA SER A 845 -32.74 -7.42 8.59
C SER A 845 -31.59 -7.74 9.54
N PHE A 846 -30.81 -6.73 9.93
CA PHE A 846 -29.68 -6.89 10.86
C PHE A 846 -30.10 -7.57 12.18
N LYS A 847 -29.48 -8.72 12.50
CA LYS A 847 -29.80 -9.53 13.70
C LYS A 847 -28.81 -9.24 14.82
N ARG A 848 -29.03 -8.14 15.55
CA ARG A 848 -28.13 -7.65 16.61
C ARG A 848 -27.79 -8.70 17.67
N SER A 849 -28.78 -9.44 18.17
CA SER A 849 -28.56 -10.48 19.19
C SER A 849 -27.65 -11.62 18.72
N TYR A 850 -27.73 -11.97 17.44
CA TYR A 850 -26.88 -13.01 16.86
C TYR A 850 -25.42 -12.53 16.76
N MET A 851 -25.20 -11.27 16.36
CA MET A 851 -23.85 -10.68 16.33
C MET A 851 -23.22 -10.61 17.72
N ASP A 852 -24.00 -10.25 18.74
CA ASP A 852 -23.56 -10.26 20.14
C ASP A 852 -23.15 -11.67 20.58
N ASN A 853 -23.88 -12.71 20.16
CA ASN A 853 -23.51 -14.10 20.43
C ASN A 853 -22.16 -14.48 19.79
N ILE A 854 -21.91 -14.13 18.51
CA ILE A 854 -20.62 -14.41 17.85
C ILE A 854 -19.46 -13.79 18.66
N LEU A 855 -19.62 -12.54 19.11
CA LEU A 855 -18.61 -11.85 19.91
C LEU A 855 -18.36 -12.56 21.25
N ARG A 856 -19.44 -12.93 21.96
CA ARG A 856 -19.34 -13.63 23.25
C ARG A 856 -18.72 -15.01 23.10
N ASP A 857 -19.09 -15.75 22.06
CA ASP A 857 -18.56 -17.07 21.78
C ASP A 857 -17.06 -17.00 21.47
N PHE A 858 -16.63 -16.04 20.66
CA PHE A 858 -15.22 -15.78 20.38
C PHE A 858 -14.43 -15.47 21.68
N ILE A 859 -14.97 -14.62 22.55
CA ILE A 859 -14.36 -14.30 23.84
C ILE A 859 -14.28 -15.55 24.72
N ASN A 860 -15.39 -16.26 24.91
CA ASN A 860 -15.49 -17.44 25.77
C ASN A 860 -14.57 -18.57 25.30
N GLU A 861 -14.49 -18.80 23.99
CA GLU A 861 -13.58 -19.78 23.38
C GLU A 861 -12.12 -19.48 23.75
N HIS A 862 -11.66 -18.25 23.54
CA HIS A 862 -10.26 -17.91 23.77
C HIS A 862 -9.91 -17.79 25.25
N VAL A 863 -10.82 -17.33 26.09
CA VAL A 863 -10.63 -17.30 27.55
C VAL A 863 -10.57 -18.72 28.11
N SER A 864 -11.48 -19.62 27.72
CA SER A 864 -11.48 -21.01 28.19
C SER A 864 -10.26 -21.82 27.70
N LYS A 865 -9.73 -21.51 26.51
CA LYS A 865 -8.48 -22.08 25.98
C LYS A 865 -7.21 -21.48 26.61
N GLY A 866 -7.33 -20.49 27.50
CA GLY A 866 -6.18 -19.83 28.12
C GLY A 866 -5.40 -18.91 27.17
N THR A 867 -6.06 -18.37 26.13
CA THR A 867 -5.48 -17.49 25.10
C THR A 867 -6.16 -16.10 25.02
N PRO A 868 -6.44 -15.42 26.15
CA PRO A 868 -7.20 -14.15 26.16
C PRO A 868 -6.52 -13.03 25.36
N HIS A 869 -5.20 -13.08 25.15
CA HIS A 869 -4.48 -12.07 24.36
C HIS A 869 -4.89 -12.06 22.88
N VAL A 870 -5.37 -13.19 22.35
CA VAL A 870 -5.94 -13.25 21.00
C VAL A 870 -7.18 -12.35 20.91
N VAL A 871 -8.03 -12.36 21.93
CA VAL A 871 -9.18 -11.45 22.02
C VAL A 871 -8.71 -10.00 21.98
N LEU A 872 -7.76 -9.63 22.85
CA LEU A 872 -7.24 -8.26 22.87
C LEU A 872 -6.64 -7.83 21.52
N LYS A 873 -5.98 -8.75 20.80
CA LYS A 873 -5.43 -8.47 19.47
C LYS A 873 -6.52 -8.21 18.42
N PHE A 874 -7.70 -8.79 18.53
CA PHE A 874 -8.82 -8.52 17.62
C PHE A 874 -9.55 -7.21 17.96
N PHE A 875 -9.67 -6.91 19.25
CA PHE A 875 -10.39 -5.73 19.74
C PHE A 875 -9.55 -4.45 19.74
N GLN A 876 -8.22 -4.55 19.71
CA GLN A 876 -7.36 -3.37 19.66
C GLN A 876 -7.62 -2.54 18.39
N TRP A 877 -7.48 -1.23 18.52
CA TRP A 877 -7.40 -0.31 17.40
C TRP A 877 -6.10 0.48 17.48
N ILE A 878 -5.24 0.35 16.47
CA ILE A 878 -4.04 1.17 16.37
C ILE A 878 -4.37 2.45 15.61
N ILE A 879 -4.42 3.56 16.34
CA ILE A 879 -4.73 4.88 15.81
C ILE A 879 -3.44 5.70 15.78
N SER A 880 -3.19 6.40 14.67
CA SER A 880 -1.95 7.14 14.47
C SER A 880 -2.21 8.58 14.06
N SER A 881 -1.41 9.48 14.62
CA SER A 881 -1.24 10.85 14.14
C SER A 881 -0.40 10.86 12.85
N SER A 882 -0.33 12.00 12.18
CA SER A 882 0.51 12.23 11.00
C SER A 882 1.08 13.64 11.08
N SER A 883 2.39 13.72 11.33
CA SER A 883 3.10 15.00 11.35
C SER A 883 3.12 15.65 9.97
N GLU A 884 3.25 14.86 8.90
CA GLU A 884 3.24 15.36 7.51
C GLU A 884 1.94 16.08 7.15
N THR A 885 0.81 15.48 7.47
CA THR A 885 -0.50 16.08 7.18
C THR A 885 -0.99 17.02 8.29
N HIS A 886 -0.22 17.17 9.37
CA HIS A 886 -0.55 17.93 10.57
C HIS A 886 -1.90 17.51 11.17
N ARG A 887 -2.02 16.20 11.42
CA ARG A 887 -3.20 15.54 11.97
C ARG A 887 -2.83 14.83 13.25
N TYR A 888 -3.20 15.35 14.40
CA TYR A 888 -2.77 14.85 15.69
C TYR A 888 -3.96 14.32 16.50
N VAL A 889 -3.86 13.06 16.91
CA VAL A 889 -4.82 12.42 17.79
C VAL A 889 -4.54 12.91 19.20
N TYR A 890 -5.60 13.28 19.91
CA TYR A 890 -5.50 13.69 21.31
C TYR A 890 -6.68 13.10 22.09
N ALA A 891 -6.50 12.95 23.39
CA ALA A 891 -7.58 12.54 24.27
C ALA A 891 -8.23 13.77 24.90
N LYS A 892 -9.56 13.78 24.94
CA LYS A 892 -10.35 14.77 25.66
C LYS A 892 -10.95 14.07 26.88
N SER A 893 -10.45 14.42 28.05
CA SER A 893 -10.91 13.87 29.32
C SER A 893 -11.91 14.82 29.95
N PHE A 894 -13.04 14.30 30.39
CA PHE A 894 -14.11 15.02 31.07
C PHE A 894 -14.25 14.50 32.50
N GLN A 895 -13.99 15.37 33.48
CA GLN A 895 -14.28 15.05 34.88
C GLN A 895 -15.77 15.27 35.15
N LYS A 896 -16.46 14.21 35.58
CA LYS A 896 -17.92 14.22 35.72
C LYS A 896 -18.42 15.09 36.87
N GLU A 897 -17.64 15.18 37.95
CA GLU A 897 -18.03 15.92 39.16
C GLU A 897 -17.85 17.43 39.00
N THR A 898 -16.74 17.85 38.38
CA THR A 898 -16.35 19.25 38.23
C THR A 898 -16.79 19.86 36.91
N GLY A 899 -17.08 19.03 35.91
CA GLY A 899 -17.29 19.44 34.52
C GLY A 899 -16.01 19.89 33.81
N GLU A 900 -14.85 19.71 34.44
CA GLU A 900 -13.55 20.14 33.90
C GLU A 900 -13.15 19.29 32.69
N ILE A 901 -12.69 19.97 31.64
CA ILE A 901 -12.18 19.35 30.41
C ILE A 901 -10.67 19.48 30.41
N ASN A 902 -9.97 18.36 30.25
CA ASN A 902 -8.54 18.31 30.06
C ASN A 902 -8.19 17.71 28.70
N LEU A 903 -7.32 18.40 27.95
CA LEU A 903 -6.80 17.94 26.68
C LEU A 903 -5.45 17.27 26.90
N LEU A 904 -5.35 16.00 26.53
CA LEU A 904 -4.11 15.23 26.63
C LEU A 904 -3.55 15.00 25.24
N LYS A 905 -2.41 15.65 24.94
CA LYS A 905 -1.56 15.29 23.81
C LYS A 905 -1.16 13.82 23.90
N LEU A 906 -1.34 13.10 22.81
CA LEU A 906 -0.93 11.70 22.70
C LEU A 906 0.32 11.52 21.83
N PRO A 907 1.06 10.42 22.04
CA PRO A 907 2.11 9.97 21.11
C PRO A 907 1.62 9.79 19.67
N LEU A 908 2.55 9.59 18.73
CA LEU A 908 2.24 9.41 17.31
C LEU A 908 1.35 8.18 17.10
N HIS A 909 1.63 7.06 17.76
CA HIS A 909 0.85 5.84 17.68
C HIS A 909 0.25 5.44 19.02
N ASN A 910 -1.02 5.02 18.99
CA ASN A 910 -1.78 4.68 20.19
C ASN A 910 -2.60 3.41 19.96
N ARG A 911 -2.51 2.47 20.90
CA ARG A 911 -3.43 1.34 21.00
C ARG A 911 -4.62 1.74 21.84
N VAL A 912 -5.80 1.52 21.29
CA VAL A 912 -7.06 1.97 21.87
C VAL A 912 -8.04 0.81 21.96
N PHE A 913 -8.77 0.73 23.08
CA PHE A 913 -9.90 -0.16 23.29
C PHE A 913 -11.14 0.67 23.59
N MET A 914 -12.27 0.37 22.95
CA MET A 914 -13.57 0.91 23.34
C MET A 914 -14.06 0.17 24.59
N ILE A 915 -14.28 0.92 25.67
CA ILE A 915 -14.64 0.36 26.99
C ILE A 915 -15.95 0.96 27.50
N LYS A 916 -16.60 0.24 28.40
CA LYS A 916 -17.84 0.69 29.04
C LYS A 916 -17.56 1.89 29.94
N ASP A 917 -18.57 2.73 30.10
CA ASP A 917 -18.58 3.69 31.19
C ASP A 917 -18.90 2.97 32.51
N LEU A 918 -17.84 2.64 33.24
CA LEU A 918 -17.92 1.96 34.54
C LEU A 918 -18.20 2.93 35.70
N GLY A 919 -18.75 4.12 35.43
CA GLY A 919 -19.02 5.11 36.48
C GLY A 919 -17.75 5.74 37.06
N ARG A 920 -16.66 5.75 36.29
CA ARG A 920 -15.41 6.40 36.70
C ARG A 920 -15.59 7.91 36.80
N GLU A 921 -14.82 8.54 37.69
CA GLU A 921 -14.81 9.99 37.94
C GLU A 921 -14.52 10.80 36.67
N ALA A 922 -13.77 10.22 35.72
CA ALA A 922 -13.48 10.81 34.42
C ALA A 922 -13.87 9.88 33.27
N SER A 923 -14.45 10.45 32.21
CA SER A 923 -14.61 9.81 30.90
C SER A 923 -13.58 10.36 29.91
N GLN A 924 -13.15 9.53 28.97
CA GLN A 924 -12.14 9.91 27.99
C GLN A 924 -12.59 9.51 26.59
N GLU A 925 -12.55 10.46 25.67
CA GLU A 925 -12.80 10.24 24.24
C GLU A 925 -11.56 10.62 23.40
N LEU A 926 -11.49 10.15 22.16
CA LEU A 926 -10.45 10.55 21.21
C LEU A 926 -10.98 11.50 20.16
N ARG A 927 -10.16 12.50 19.85
CA ARG A 927 -10.41 13.50 18.82
C ARG A 927 -9.17 13.66 17.95
N LEU A 928 -9.38 14.24 16.78
CA LEU A 928 -8.32 14.54 15.81
C LEU A 928 -8.25 16.04 15.59
N ALA A 929 -7.14 16.66 16.01
CA ALA A 929 -6.80 18.03 15.65
C ALA A 929 -6.17 18.03 14.25
N THR A 930 -6.73 18.81 13.33
CA THR A 930 -6.24 18.87 11.95
C THR A 930 -6.10 20.30 11.47
N ARG A 931 -5.08 20.56 10.65
CA ARG A 931 -5.17 21.69 9.71
C ARG A 931 -6.18 21.36 8.62
N THR A 932 -6.94 22.35 8.15
CA THR A 932 -7.87 22.21 7.03
C THR A 932 -7.74 23.44 6.13
N ARG A 933 -7.56 23.24 4.83
CA ARG A 933 -7.54 24.36 3.88
C ARG A 933 -8.94 24.95 3.73
N ILE A 934 -9.07 26.26 3.87
CA ILE A 934 -10.32 26.98 3.62
C ILE A 934 -10.57 26.98 2.11
N ASN A 935 -11.75 26.51 1.68
CA ASN A 935 -12.09 26.52 0.26
C ASN A 935 -12.18 27.96 -0.29
N SER A 936 -11.89 28.14 -1.58
CA SER A 936 -11.75 29.47 -2.19
C SER A 936 -12.99 30.35 -2.04
N ALA A 937 -14.19 29.78 -2.21
CA ALA A 937 -15.44 30.52 -2.09
C ALA A 937 -15.68 31.04 -0.67
N SER A 938 -15.41 30.21 0.35
CA SER A 938 -15.49 30.60 1.76
C SER A 938 -14.43 31.62 2.11
N TRP A 939 -13.19 31.43 1.64
CA TRP A 939 -12.11 32.39 1.85
C TRP A 939 -12.46 33.77 1.31
N ASP A 940 -12.88 33.85 0.04
CA ASP A 940 -13.21 35.11 -0.61
C ASP A 940 -14.39 35.81 0.07
N LYS A 941 -15.38 35.04 0.53
CA LYS A 941 -16.51 35.59 1.31
C LYS A 941 -16.02 36.20 2.62
N ARG A 942 -15.30 35.43 3.44
CA ARG A 942 -14.80 35.87 4.75
C ARG A 942 -13.83 37.05 4.63
N TYR A 943 -13.00 37.06 3.60
CA TYR A 943 -12.05 38.14 3.35
C TYR A 943 -12.77 39.43 2.91
N LYS A 944 -13.81 39.34 2.07
CA LYS A 944 -14.66 40.48 1.73
C LYS A 944 -15.41 41.03 2.95
N GLU A 945 -15.94 40.16 3.82
CA GLU A 945 -16.54 40.57 5.10
C GLU A 945 -15.52 41.35 5.96
N TYR A 946 -14.27 40.87 6.04
CA TYR A 946 -13.20 41.59 6.71
C TYR A 946 -12.91 42.96 6.09
N GLN A 947 -12.80 43.04 4.75
CA GLN A 947 -12.58 44.31 4.05
C GLN A 947 -13.71 45.33 4.26
N LYS A 948 -14.93 44.87 4.49
CA LYS A 948 -16.10 45.71 4.80
C LYS A 948 -16.20 46.10 6.27
N GLY A 949 -15.38 45.50 7.15
CA GLY A 949 -15.45 45.68 8.59
C GLY A 949 -16.49 44.79 9.29
N ASP A 950 -17.18 43.91 8.55
CA ASP A 950 -18.19 42.98 9.09
C ASP A 950 -17.56 41.81 9.88
N ARG A 951 -16.25 41.60 9.72
CA ARG A 951 -15.48 40.52 10.37
C ARG A 951 -14.11 41.06 10.79
N SER A 952 -13.60 40.62 11.94
CA SER A 952 -12.23 40.94 12.35
C SER A 952 -11.19 40.11 11.60
N TYR A 953 -9.96 40.61 11.45
CA TYR A 953 -8.90 39.87 10.74
C TYR A 953 -8.60 38.51 11.40
N SER A 954 -8.56 38.45 12.73
CA SER A 954 -8.30 37.21 13.48
C SER A 954 -9.39 36.16 13.32
N THR A 955 -10.61 36.54 12.96
CA THR A 955 -11.75 35.64 12.77
C THR A 955 -11.95 35.20 11.31
N ILE A 956 -11.01 35.48 10.41
CA ILE A 956 -11.06 34.93 9.03
C ILE A 956 -10.90 33.40 9.05
N TRP A 957 -10.07 32.88 9.95
CA TRP A 957 -9.70 31.47 10.00
C TRP A 957 -10.59 30.60 10.91
N ASP A 958 -11.62 31.15 11.58
CA ASP A 958 -12.61 30.41 12.39
C ASP A 958 -12.04 29.15 13.09
N HIS A 959 -10.92 29.32 13.80
CA HIS A 959 -10.18 28.21 14.38
C HIS A 959 -10.95 27.54 15.53
N ASP A 960 -10.78 26.23 15.66
CA ASP A 960 -11.09 25.49 16.87
C ASP A 960 -9.92 25.61 17.86
N GLU A 961 -10.15 26.14 19.07
CA GLU A 961 -9.09 26.40 20.04
C GLU A 961 -8.47 25.10 20.61
N ASP A 962 -9.25 24.02 20.78
CA ASP A 962 -8.70 22.70 21.19
C ASP A 962 -7.72 22.22 20.12
N ALA A 963 -8.12 22.29 18.84
CA ALA A 963 -7.27 21.87 17.74
C ALA A 963 -6.02 22.76 17.58
N LEU A 964 -6.14 24.08 17.79
CA LEU A 964 -5.00 24.99 17.78
C LEU A 964 -4.00 24.65 18.87
N GLN A 965 -4.47 24.41 20.10
CA GLN A 965 -3.62 24.03 21.21
C GLN A 965 -2.84 22.75 20.89
N ILE A 966 -3.54 21.71 20.43
CA ILE A 966 -2.90 20.43 20.10
C ILE A 966 -1.92 20.54 18.93
N LEU A 967 -2.23 21.33 17.89
CA LEU A 967 -1.29 21.58 16.79
C LEU A 967 -0.02 22.28 17.30
N PHE A 968 -0.18 23.30 18.15
CA PHE A 968 0.94 24.04 18.73
C PHE A 968 1.79 23.16 19.65
N GLU A 969 1.17 22.36 20.51
CA GLU A 969 1.87 21.39 21.38
C GLU A 969 2.61 20.31 20.59
N ASN A 970 2.22 20.05 19.34
CA ASN A 970 2.92 19.18 18.39
C ASN A 970 3.91 19.94 17.49
N GLY A 971 4.26 21.18 17.84
CA GLY A 971 5.29 21.98 17.16
C GLY A 971 4.81 22.68 15.89
N PHE A 972 3.50 22.76 15.63
CA PHE A 972 2.94 23.44 14.46
C PHE A 972 2.17 24.71 14.85
N ASP A 973 2.86 25.85 14.82
CA ASP A 973 2.24 27.17 15.07
C ASP A 973 1.47 27.68 13.85
N LEU A 974 0.23 27.19 13.70
CA LEU A 974 -0.65 27.61 12.60
C LEU A 974 -0.97 29.11 12.67
N LYS A 975 -1.11 29.71 13.87
CA LYS A 975 -1.35 31.16 14.01
C LYS A 975 -0.16 31.96 13.47
N GLY A 976 1.06 31.51 13.73
CA GLY A 976 2.29 32.06 13.14
C GLY A 976 2.27 32.00 11.61
N HIS A 977 1.91 30.84 11.04
CA HIS A 977 1.77 30.67 9.60
C HIS A 977 0.68 31.58 8.98
N ASN A 978 -0.47 31.74 9.64
CA ASN A 978 -1.56 32.60 9.15
C ASN A 978 -1.20 34.10 9.15
N ARG A 979 -0.20 34.52 9.94
CA ARG A 979 0.29 35.92 9.91
C ARG A 979 1.19 36.19 8.70
N ASN A 980 1.73 35.17 8.06
CA ASN A 980 2.61 35.29 6.91
C ASN A 980 1.86 34.94 5.60
N GLN A 981 1.56 35.94 4.78
CA GLN A 981 0.86 35.73 3.49
C GLN A 981 1.64 34.86 2.49
N ALA A 982 2.97 34.78 2.62
CA ALA A 982 3.81 33.92 1.79
C ALA A 982 3.83 32.45 2.29
N SER A 983 3.30 32.19 3.49
CA SER A 983 3.17 30.82 4.00
C SER A 983 2.22 30.02 3.14
N MET A 984 2.60 28.78 2.78
CA MET A 984 1.70 27.85 2.10
C MET A 984 0.44 27.51 2.93
N TYR A 985 0.51 27.68 4.25
CA TYR A 985 -0.57 27.44 5.20
C TYR A 985 -1.35 28.72 5.55
N TYR A 986 -1.11 29.83 4.84
CA TYR A 986 -1.79 31.11 5.11
C TYR A 986 -3.31 30.97 5.11
N LYS A 987 -3.88 30.09 4.27
CA LYS A 987 -5.34 29.90 4.12
C LYS A 987 -5.87 28.64 4.84
N ASP A 988 -5.15 28.15 5.84
CA ASP A 988 -5.52 26.95 6.59
C ASP A 988 -6.07 27.30 7.98
N GLU A 989 -7.05 26.53 8.44
CA GLU A 989 -7.68 26.65 9.76
C GLU A 989 -7.54 25.36 10.59
N ALA A 990 -7.43 25.49 11.92
CA ALA A 990 -7.47 24.36 12.83
C ALA A 990 -8.92 23.88 13.04
N LYS A 991 -9.14 22.56 12.98
CA LYS A 991 -10.43 21.92 13.24
C LYS A 991 -10.28 20.67 14.08
N THR A 992 -11.21 20.46 15.01
CA THR A 992 -11.41 19.19 15.68
C THR A 992 -12.33 18.30 14.84
N GLN A 993 -11.91 17.06 14.62
CA GLN A 993 -12.69 16.02 13.96
C GLN A 993 -12.84 14.80 14.86
N LYS A 994 -13.92 14.03 14.68
CA LYS A 994 -14.03 12.71 15.30
C LYS A 994 -13.12 11.71 14.60
N ILE A 995 -12.70 10.67 15.32
CA ILE A 995 -12.07 9.52 14.68
C ILE A 995 -13.09 8.85 13.77
N LYS A 996 -12.72 8.66 12.50
CA LYS A 996 -13.59 8.03 11.50
C LYS A 996 -14.02 6.64 11.99
N SER A 997 -15.29 6.30 11.80
CA SER A 997 -15.90 5.02 12.19
C SER A 997 -16.07 4.75 13.69
N MET A 998 -15.41 5.50 14.59
CA MET A 998 -15.65 5.40 16.03
C MET A 998 -17.03 5.96 16.39
N PRO A 999 -17.80 5.31 17.28
CA PRO A 999 -19.06 5.86 17.79
C PRO A 999 -18.86 7.22 18.47
N ASP A 1000 -19.87 8.08 18.36
CA ASP A 1000 -19.82 9.41 18.99
C ASP A 1000 -19.86 9.29 20.52
N ASN A 1001 -19.03 10.07 21.21
CA ASN A 1001 -18.87 10.07 22.67
C ASN A 1001 -18.42 8.71 23.26
N GLN A 1002 -17.77 7.86 22.45
CA GLN A 1002 -17.27 6.56 22.91
C GLN A 1002 -16.18 6.73 23.97
N GLN A 1003 -16.37 6.11 25.13
CA GLN A 1003 -15.30 6.00 26.13
C GLN A 1003 -14.21 5.03 25.66
N VAL A 1004 -12.96 5.45 25.81
CA VAL A 1004 -11.80 4.67 25.41
C VAL A 1004 -10.80 4.44 26.54
N ALA A 1005 -10.04 3.35 26.43
CA ALA A 1005 -8.81 3.13 27.16
C ALA A 1005 -7.63 3.12 26.19
N ILE A 1006 -6.56 3.86 26.52
CA ILE A 1006 -5.30 3.84 25.78
C ILE A 1006 -4.35 2.89 26.49
N PHE A 1007 -3.82 1.89 25.79
CA PHE A 1007 -2.96 0.85 26.37
C PHE A 1007 -1.80 0.48 25.45
N ASN A 1008 -0.71 1.22 25.54
CA ASN A 1008 0.46 1.05 24.67
C ASN A 1008 1.44 -0.04 25.12
N ASN A 1009 1.24 -0.65 26.30
CA ASN A 1009 2.07 -1.77 26.76
C ASN A 1009 1.85 -3.03 25.93
N SER A 1010 2.78 -3.98 25.95
CA SER A 1010 2.61 -5.26 25.26
C SER A 1010 1.36 -5.98 25.77
N ILE A 1011 0.43 -6.30 24.87
CA ILE A 1011 -0.77 -7.08 25.21
C ILE A 1011 -0.50 -8.57 25.13
N VAL A 1012 0.59 -9.01 24.50
CA VAL A 1012 0.93 -10.45 24.39
C VAL A 1012 1.69 -10.96 25.60
N ASP A 1013 2.32 -10.06 26.38
CA ASP A 1013 3.09 -10.40 27.58
C ASP A 1013 2.28 -10.26 28.89
N LEU A 1014 0.99 -9.94 28.79
CA LEU A 1014 0.12 -9.82 29.96
C LEU A 1014 -0.10 -11.19 30.64
N SER A 1015 -0.34 -11.20 31.94
CA SER A 1015 -0.91 -12.41 32.56
C SER A 1015 -2.34 -12.62 32.06
N ASN A 1016 -2.80 -13.87 32.07
CA ASN A 1016 -4.17 -14.20 31.66
C ASN A 1016 -5.22 -13.42 32.48
N ASP A 1017 -5.02 -13.26 33.79
CA ASP A 1017 -5.94 -12.52 34.67
C ASP A 1017 -6.08 -11.06 34.26
N TRP A 1018 -4.95 -10.40 33.97
CA TRP A 1018 -4.96 -9.00 33.51
C TRP A 1018 -5.60 -8.86 32.13
N ALA A 1019 -5.30 -9.78 31.20
CA ALA A 1019 -5.93 -9.78 29.89
C ALA A 1019 -7.45 -9.95 30.00
N VAL A 1020 -7.93 -10.87 30.85
CA VAL A 1020 -9.37 -11.07 31.13
C VAL A 1020 -10.00 -9.83 31.75
N ALA A 1021 -9.32 -9.16 32.70
CA ALA A 1021 -9.84 -7.93 33.30
C ALA A 1021 -10.04 -6.81 32.25
N ILE A 1022 -9.11 -6.68 31.29
CA ILE A 1022 -9.28 -5.73 30.17
C ILE A 1022 -10.48 -6.15 29.30
N ILE A 1023 -10.59 -7.44 28.96
CA ILE A 1023 -11.72 -7.95 28.15
C ILE A 1023 -13.07 -7.66 28.80
N GLN A 1024 -13.19 -7.81 30.12
CA GLN A 1024 -14.44 -7.54 30.85
C GLN A 1024 -14.87 -6.07 30.78
N ALA A 1025 -13.91 -5.15 30.65
CA ALA A 1025 -14.16 -3.71 30.51
C ALA A 1025 -14.59 -3.29 29.10
N ILE A 1026 -14.40 -4.13 28.08
CA ILE A 1026 -14.74 -3.84 26.69
C ILE A 1026 -16.25 -3.59 26.53
N ASP A 1027 -16.59 -2.55 25.76
CA ASP A 1027 -17.98 -2.23 25.41
C ASP A 1027 -18.41 -2.98 24.15
N LEU A 1028 -18.94 -4.19 24.31
CA LEU A 1028 -19.40 -5.01 23.18
C LEU A 1028 -20.47 -4.32 22.34
N ASN A 1029 -21.33 -3.48 22.93
CA ASN A 1029 -22.39 -2.79 22.18
C ASN A 1029 -21.79 -1.84 21.15
N ALA A 1030 -20.73 -1.11 21.52
CA ALA A 1030 -20.02 -0.21 20.60
C ALA A 1030 -19.44 -0.94 19.39
N TYR A 1031 -18.87 -2.14 19.58
CA TYR A 1031 -18.38 -2.96 18.46
C TYR A 1031 -19.54 -3.48 17.61
N VAL A 1032 -20.66 -3.91 18.22
CA VAL A 1032 -21.86 -4.32 17.48
C VAL A 1032 -22.43 -3.18 16.64
N ASP A 1033 -22.44 -1.95 17.14
CA ASP A 1033 -22.88 -0.76 16.40
C ASP A 1033 -21.98 -0.49 15.18
N MET A 1034 -20.67 -0.71 15.32
CA MET A 1034 -19.74 -0.65 14.20
C MET A 1034 -19.98 -1.78 13.18
N VAL A 1035 -20.28 -3.00 13.64
CA VAL A 1035 -20.67 -4.12 12.75
C VAL A 1035 -21.96 -3.77 12.00
N GLU A 1036 -22.98 -3.23 12.66
CA GLU A 1036 -24.26 -2.83 12.05
C GLU A 1036 -24.04 -1.80 10.93
N LYS A 1037 -23.28 -0.74 11.22
CA LYS A 1037 -22.94 0.28 10.24
C LYS A 1037 -22.15 -0.29 9.06
N THR A 1038 -21.28 -1.25 9.31
CA THR A 1038 -20.50 -1.91 8.26
C THR A 1038 -21.38 -2.86 7.43
N PHE A 1039 -22.30 -3.57 8.08
CA PHE A 1039 -23.27 -4.46 7.45
C PHE A 1039 -24.21 -3.73 6.48
N GLN A 1040 -24.55 -2.46 6.73
CA GLN A 1040 -25.30 -1.64 5.77
C GLN A 1040 -24.63 -1.55 4.39
N LEU A 1041 -23.30 -1.71 4.31
CA LEU A 1041 -22.57 -1.74 3.03
C LEU A 1041 -22.64 -3.10 2.32
N TRP A 1042 -23.14 -4.13 3.02
CA TRP A 1042 -23.28 -5.52 2.61
C TRP A 1042 -24.76 -5.97 2.55
N SER A 1043 -25.69 -5.06 2.81
CA SER A 1043 -27.13 -5.30 2.77
C SER A 1043 -27.75 -4.65 1.53
N ASN A 1044 -28.81 -5.26 1.01
CA ASN A 1044 -29.61 -4.71 -0.10
C ASN A 1044 -30.85 -3.94 0.38
N GLN A 1045 -31.05 -3.81 1.70
CA GLN A 1045 -32.17 -3.09 2.31
C GLN A 1045 -32.00 -1.58 2.32
#